data_AF-A0A093Z0Q7-F1
#
_entry.id   AF-A0A093Z0Q7-F1
#
_cell.length_a   1.000
_cell.length_b   1.000
_cell.length_c   1.000
_cell.angle_alpha   90.00
_cell.angle_beta   90.00
_cell.angle_gamma   90.00
#
_symmetry.space_group_name_H-M   'P 1'
#
loop_
_entity.id
_entity.type
_entity.pdbx_description
1 polymer ?
#
loop_
_entity_poly.entity_id
_entity_poly.type
_entity_poly.pdbx_seq_one_letter_code
_entity_poly.pdbx_strand_id
1 'polypeptide(L)'
;MAAKASDKEIKMEYTRLGKSGLNISKLILGGMSYGSSEWWQWVLNEEAALPLLKHAYDAGITTWDTADMYSNGESERIIGKALTKYNIPRNRVVILTKCYFGVADPEEGQQRVYATPGGNVDPKWVNRIGLSRKHIFDAVDASVERLGTYIDVLQIHRLDHETPREEIMKALNDVVESGKVRYIGASSMAAWEFQTLQNIADKNGWHKFISMQNYYNLLYREEEREMIPYCKDTGVGLIPWSPMARGALARPYDSRSTVREGSDNVLTGVVRKESETDKIVVGRVQELAEKLGVSMARIAIAWALQKGTNPIVGLSSKERIDEAVEAVKWQSGGGLTEEDCKYLDDGYAPKHVKGFAQISSLSYQASYLSIYIMKFQLTALVGFLLPLVALAAPAAEDTISRLPLADVVDSRSEAQGITPNLEKRKLMTCYIINSDSKRKWEMLTPLAATRPGTVTRAIAPGRNSIPLTVMLMGIILTLGAQRPLLENARVVRRWVHAAINLGVLKWVVPSYVSLTPAREDIALVNLSASTVLKSKCCGIMSPIDTDSAAGVEGAVFDFVVVGGGTSGLVVANRLTEDPDVQVLVLEAGTNRLDDPRLIVPGLGIAAFEDPDFDWNFSSSPQEQLNGRQLPIPLGRTLGGSSAINMGMVVYPSKVGMDAWEKLGNPGWGWEGLSPYIRKFHKAAAPSDEVSFGDQYMPYHGAWFKTFKALGYPQVEDPIKGSGVGPFVNPGAVDPITHTRSHAGAAYFGDSIRSRPNLRVITGALVEKLISEKRRGLVVATAVQVRKDGNTHMIPVQKEVILAAGVTHSPQILELSGIGNGDLLRSHGIESIVNNPGVGENLQDHGYVSFSYEVADGLPSGDMAQDPAVAAAAMAAYQKDGSGPLGMVGLVSAFMPCLDFPSDERAQLLQMLDIHSGGEISPGQKKQFDALRQILQDPNEPTAQYILSPFQVLPREAPSSKGVFGLAHGRHPGFFISIGSLLSYPFSRGSVHLASNDPKRSPIIDSGILRHPVHLELQARHSIWMEKIAETEPMASILKTGGARLHTTERLTDVAKAKELCKELSLSIFHLCGTCAMLPREDGGVVDSKLKVYGTLNVRIVDASLFPLEPRGNLQATVFAVAEKGADIIKQNV
;
A
#
# COMPACT_ATOMS: atom_id res chain seq x y z
N MET A 1 42.38 -19.44 -62.22
CA MET A 1 41.10 -18.93 -62.74
C MET A 1 40.22 -18.57 -61.57
N ALA A 2 40.00 -17.28 -61.32
CA ALA A 2 39.06 -16.83 -60.29
C ALA A 2 37.64 -17.01 -60.83
N ALA A 3 36.87 -17.93 -60.24
CA ALA A 3 35.44 -18.01 -60.53
C ALA A 3 34.79 -16.73 -59.98
N LYS A 4 34.22 -15.91 -60.88
CA LYS A 4 33.33 -14.80 -60.54
C LYS A 4 32.25 -15.33 -59.62
N ALA A 5 32.32 -14.99 -58.33
CA ALA A 5 31.17 -15.08 -57.45
C ALA A 5 30.09 -14.20 -58.08
N SER A 6 28.94 -14.79 -58.40
CA SER A 6 27.81 -14.06 -58.94
C SER A 6 27.47 -12.90 -58.00
N ASP A 7 27.43 -11.67 -58.52
CA ASP A 7 26.86 -10.49 -57.89
C ASP A 7 25.35 -10.72 -57.66
N LYS A 8 25.00 -11.56 -56.68
CA LYS A 8 23.67 -11.52 -56.07
C LYS A 8 23.66 -10.25 -55.23
N GLU A 9 23.01 -9.22 -55.76
CA GLU A 9 22.70 -7.98 -55.08
C GLU A 9 22.27 -8.26 -53.63
N ILE A 10 23.07 -7.83 -52.65
CA ILE A 10 22.78 -8.04 -51.23
C ILE A 10 21.51 -7.26 -50.93
N LYS A 11 20.44 -7.99 -50.61
CA LYS A 11 19.09 -7.46 -50.50
C LYS A 11 18.79 -6.76 -49.17
N MET A 12 19.58 -7.00 -48.13
CA MET A 12 19.34 -6.52 -46.76
C MET A 12 20.19 -5.30 -46.42
N GLU A 13 19.61 -4.38 -45.66
CA GLU A 13 20.29 -3.21 -45.13
C GLU A 13 20.82 -3.44 -43.71
N TYR A 14 21.86 -2.69 -43.35
CA TYR A 14 22.55 -2.80 -42.06
C TYR A 14 22.55 -1.46 -41.32
N THR A 15 22.54 -1.51 -40.00
CA THR A 15 22.60 -0.33 -39.14
C THR A 15 23.41 -0.62 -37.88
N ARG A 16 23.87 0.43 -37.20
CA ARG A 16 24.49 0.29 -35.87
C ARG A 16 23.44 -0.07 -34.83
N LEU A 17 23.81 -0.94 -33.90
CA LEU A 17 23.01 -1.24 -32.72
C LEU A 17 23.22 -0.12 -31.68
N GLY A 18 22.35 0.88 -31.72
CA GLY A 18 22.49 2.10 -30.92
C GLY A 18 23.75 2.89 -31.27
N LYS A 19 24.42 3.45 -30.26
CA LYS A 19 25.72 4.13 -30.40
C LYS A 19 26.92 3.18 -30.38
N SER A 20 26.70 1.87 -30.28
CA SER A 20 27.80 0.89 -30.28
C SER A 20 28.49 0.80 -31.64
N GLY A 21 29.70 0.20 -31.66
CA GLY A 21 30.42 -0.12 -32.90
C GLY A 21 29.87 -1.34 -33.65
N LEU A 22 28.88 -2.05 -33.09
CA LEU A 22 28.33 -3.27 -33.67
C LEU A 22 27.27 -2.94 -34.72
N ASN A 23 27.48 -3.38 -35.96
CA ASN A 23 26.46 -3.33 -37.00
C ASN A 23 25.62 -4.61 -36.99
N ILE A 24 24.31 -4.46 -37.19
CA ILE A 24 23.33 -5.53 -37.29
C ILE A 24 22.53 -5.40 -38.58
N SER A 25 21.92 -6.49 -39.04
CA SER A 25 20.90 -6.41 -40.10
C SER A 25 19.69 -5.62 -39.58
N LYS A 26 19.06 -4.79 -40.44
CA LYS A 26 17.91 -3.94 -40.04
C LYS A 26 16.74 -4.75 -39.46
N LEU A 27 16.65 -6.03 -39.83
CA LEU A 27 15.75 -7.02 -39.29
C LEU A 27 16.56 -8.15 -38.63
N ILE A 28 16.08 -8.66 -37.48
CA ILE A 28 16.75 -9.71 -36.72
C ILE A 28 15.95 -11.01 -36.81
N LEU A 29 16.63 -12.14 -37.04
CA LEU A 29 16.00 -13.46 -37.10
C LEU A 29 15.75 -13.99 -35.68
N GLY A 30 14.49 -14.23 -35.32
CA GLY A 30 14.11 -14.81 -34.03
C GLY A 30 14.14 -16.34 -34.01
N GLY A 31 15.04 -16.90 -33.20
CA GLY A 31 15.32 -18.33 -33.06
C GLY A 31 14.31 -19.15 -32.25
N MET A 32 13.32 -18.51 -31.61
CA MET A 32 12.27 -19.22 -30.85
C MET A 32 11.49 -20.25 -31.70
N SER A 33 11.49 -20.08 -33.03
CA SER A 33 10.81 -21.01 -33.95
C SER A 33 11.66 -22.23 -34.32
N TYR A 34 12.91 -22.32 -33.87
CA TYR A 34 13.86 -23.38 -34.21
C TYR A 34 14.27 -24.13 -32.95
N GLY A 35 14.13 -25.45 -32.94
CA GLY A 35 14.39 -26.26 -31.75
C GLY A 35 13.72 -27.61 -31.84
N SER A 36 12.96 -28.00 -30.81
CA SER A 36 12.20 -29.24 -30.80
C SER A 36 10.70 -28.99 -30.77
N SER A 37 9.95 -29.69 -31.62
CA SER A 37 8.48 -29.68 -31.61
C SER A 37 7.88 -30.28 -30.33
N GLU A 38 8.67 -31.05 -29.57
CA GLU A 38 8.29 -31.53 -28.22
C GLU A 38 8.21 -30.37 -27.23
N TRP A 39 9.07 -29.35 -27.40
CA TRP A 39 9.06 -28.17 -26.57
C TRP A 39 7.83 -27.31 -26.86
N TRP A 40 7.46 -27.11 -28.12
CA TRP A 40 6.19 -26.51 -28.56
C TRP A 40 5.83 -27.04 -29.94
N GLN A 41 4.56 -27.44 -30.15
CA GLN A 41 4.14 -28.10 -31.40
C GLN A 41 4.42 -27.29 -32.68
N TRP A 42 4.49 -25.96 -32.59
CA TRP A 42 4.76 -25.07 -33.74
C TRP A 42 6.26 -24.79 -33.97
N VAL A 43 7.15 -25.29 -33.12
CA VAL A 43 8.60 -25.17 -33.26
C VAL A 43 9.09 -26.14 -34.33
N LEU A 44 10.01 -25.66 -35.16
CA LEU A 44 10.59 -26.42 -36.25
C LEU A 44 11.81 -27.20 -35.77
N ASN A 45 11.75 -28.52 -35.96
CA ASN A 45 12.87 -29.42 -35.73
C ASN A 45 14.07 -29.06 -36.63
N GLU A 46 15.25 -29.53 -36.25
CA GLU A 46 16.53 -29.25 -36.91
C GLU A 46 16.45 -29.36 -38.45
N GLU A 47 15.88 -30.43 -38.98
CA GLU A 47 15.80 -30.68 -40.43
C GLU A 47 15.06 -29.57 -41.19
N ALA A 48 14.02 -28.99 -40.58
CA ALA A 48 13.25 -27.89 -41.16
C ALA A 48 13.90 -26.52 -40.86
N ALA A 49 14.54 -26.36 -39.70
CA ALA A 49 15.16 -25.09 -39.30
C ALA A 49 16.45 -24.78 -40.06
N LEU A 50 17.32 -25.76 -40.29
CA LEU A 50 18.64 -25.55 -40.91
C LEU A 50 18.55 -24.90 -42.31
N PRO A 51 17.68 -25.35 -43.25
CA PRO A 51 17.53 -24.68 -44.55
C PRO A 51 17.05 -23.23 -44.45
N LEU A 52 16.27 -22.89 -43.40
CA LEU A 52 15.78 -21.53 -43.18
C LEU A 52 16.89 -20.61 -42.68
N LEU A 53 17.74 -21.07 -41.75
CA LEU A 53 18.92 -20.32 -41.30
C LEU A 53 19.88 -20.02 -42.47
N LYS A 54 20.09 -21.00 -43.37
CA LYS A 54 20.88 -20.78 -44.59
C LYS A 54 20.24 -19.75 -45.52
N HIS A 55 18.93 -19.86 -45.73
CA HIS A 55 18.20 -18.93 -46.60
C HIS A 55 18.20 -17.50 -46.04
N ALA A 56 18.01 -17.34 -44.72
CA ALA A 56 18.11 -16.04 -44.05
C ALA A 56 19.51 -15.42 -44.19
N TYR A 57 20.57 -16.23 -44.03
CA TYR A 57 21.95 -15.79 -44.28
C TYR A 57 22.15 -15.32 -45.73
N ASP A 58 21.71 -16.13 -46.69
CA ASP A 58 21.84 -15.83 -48.12
C ASP A 58 21.04 -14.59 -48.54
N ALA A 59 19.94 -14.30 -47.83
CA ALA A 59 19.15 -13.10 -48.00
C ALA A 59 19.74 -11.86 -47.29
N GLY A 60 20.82 -12.04 -46.52
CA GLY A 60 21.55 -10.98 -45.81
C GLY A 60 21.10 -10.72 -44.37
N ILE A 61 20.17 -11.52 -43.82
CA ILE A 61 19.81 -11.46 -42.40
C ILE A 61 20.91 -12.16 -41.59
N THR A 62 21.89 -11.39 -41.16
CA THR A 62 23.07 -11.89 -40.45
C THR A 62 23.04 -11.68 -38.94
N THR A 63 21.95 -11.12 -38.39
CA THR A 63 21.76 -10.99 -36.94
C THR A 63 20.69 -11.96 -36.47
N TRP A 64 21.06 -12.89 -35.58
CA TRP A 64 20.21 -13.99 -35.11
C TRP A 64 20.07 -13.92 -33.58
N ASP A 65 18.83 -13.87 -33.10
CA ASP A 65 18.48 -13.78 -31.68
C ASP A 65 17.86 -15.09 -31.19
N THR A 66 18.38 -15.65 -30.10
CA THR A 66 17.84 -16.83 -29.43
C THR A 66 17.83 -16.64 -27.91
N ALA A 67 17.65 -17.71 -27.13
CA ALA A 67 17.82 -17.74 -25.69
C ALA A 67 18.26 -19.15 -25.24
N ASP A 68 19.01 -19.24 -24.14
CA ASP A 68 19.42 -20.51 -23.53
C ASP A 68 18.26 -21.49 -23.29
N MET A 69 17.10 -20.98 -22.89
CA MET A 69 15.91 -21.74 -22.59
C MET A 69 15.09 -22.14 -23.83
N TYR A 70 15.37 -21.59 -25.02
CA TYR A 70 14.57 -21.89 -26.22
C TYR A 70 14.80 -23.33 -26.67
N SER A 71 13.73 -24.13 -26.59
CA SER A 71 13.78 -25.59 -26.74
C SER A 71 14.86 -26.23 -25.87
N ASN A 72 14.93 -25.80 -24.61
CA ASN A 72 15.89 -26.31 -23.63
C ASN A 72 17.35 -26.32 -24.14
N GLY A 73 17.76 -25.24 -24.81
CA GLY A 73 19.08 -25.06 -25.41
C GLY A 73 19.22 -25.55 -26.85
N GLU A 74 18.23 -26.25 -27.41
CA GLU A 74 18.32 -26.82 -28.76
C GLU A 74 18.38 -25.73 -29.85
N SER A 75 17.74 -24.58 -29.63
CA SER A 75 17.82 -23.47 -30.59
C SER A 75 19.27 -22.99 -30.80
N GLU A 76 20.06 -22.90 -29.72
CA GLU A 76 21.47 -22.55 -29.78
C GLU A 76 22.30 -23.62 -30.52
N ARG A 77 22.02 -24.91 -30.27
CA ARG A 77 22.70 -26.02 -30.96
C ARG A 77 22.43 -26.00 -32.46
N ILE A 78 21.18 -25.78 -32.88
CA ILE A 78 20.82 -25.70 -34.30
C ILE A 78 21.51 -24.50 -34.97
N ILE A 79 21.58 -23.34 -34.30
CA ILE A 79 22.30 -22.15 -34.80
C ILE A 79 23.80 -22.45 -34.97
N GLY A 80 24.45 -23.03 -33.96
CA GLY A 80 25.86 -23.42 -34.03
C GLY A 80 26.12 -24.45 -35.15
N LYS A 81 25.21 -25.42 -35.31
CA LYS A 81 25.26 -26.40 -36.40
C LYS A 81 25.06 -25.79 -37.77
N ALA A 82 24.22 -24.76 -37.92
CA ALA A 82 24.05 -24.07 -39.20
C ALA A 82 25.35 -23.39 -39.66
N LEU A 83 26.11 -22.79 -38.73
CA LEU A 83 27.39 -22.18 -39.05
C LEU A 83 28.38 -23.19 -39.64
N THR A 84 28.50 -24.35 -38.99
CA THR A 84 29.44 -25.40 -39.40
C THR A 84 28.95 -26.13 -40.66
N LYS A 85 27.70 -26.57 -40.69
CA LYS A 85 27.10 -27.34 -41.81
C LYS A 85 27.15 -26.58 -43.13
N TYR A 86 26.91 -25.28 -43.11
CA TYR A 86 26.88 -24.45 -44.33
C TYR A 86 28.15 -23.64 -44.54
N ASN A 87 29.19 -23.85 -43.72
CA ASN A 87 30.44 -23.12 -43.76
C ASN A 87 30.23 -21.59 -43.75
N ILE A 88 29.32 -21.11 -42.92
CA ILE A 88 29.04 -19.69 -42.76
C ILE A 88 30.16 -19.08 -41.90
N PRO A 89 30.91 -18.09 -42.41
CA PRO A 89 31.98 -17.47 -41.63
C PRO A 89 31.43 -16.82 -40.37
N ARG A 90 31.90 -17.28 -39.19
CA ARG A 90 31.41 -16.82 -37.89
C ARG A 90 31.49 -15.29 -37.72
N ASN A 91 32.53 -14.67 -38.26
CA ASN A 91 32.75 -13.22 -38.21
C ASN A 91 31.75 -12.40 -39.05
N ARG A 92 30.89 -13.04 -39.85
CA ARG A 92 29.85 -12.39 -40.65
C ARG A 92 28.47 -12.44 -40.00
N VAL A 93 28.32 -13.14 -38.87
CA VAL A 93 27.04 -13.32 -38.18
C VAL A 93 27.13 -12.69 -36.80
N VAL A 94 26.06 -12.04 -36.36
CA VAL A 94 25.89 -11.51 -35.00
C VAL A 94 24.89 -12.41 -34.27
N ILE A 95 25.31 -13.06 -33.18
CA ILE A 95 24.49 -13.97 -32.39
C ILE A 95 24.16 -13.34 -31.04
N LEU A 96 22.87 -13.18 -30.78
CA LEU A 96 22.33 -12.73 -29.51
C LEU A 96 21.71 -13.94 -28.79
N THR A 97 22.02 -14.11 -27.51
CA THR A 97 21.33 -15.09 -26.65
C THR A 97 20.98 -14.46 -25.30
N LYS A 98 20.28 -15.19 -24.43
CA LYS A 98 19.77 -14.69 -23.15
C LYS A 98 20.06 -15.66 -22.03
N CYS A 99 20.12 -15.13 -20.80
CA CYS A 99 20.08 -15.92 -19.56
C CYS A 99 19.05 -15.33 -18.58
N TYR A 100 18.33 -16.21 -17.87
CA TYR A 100 17.49 -15.90 -16.69
C TYR A 100 16.69 -17.15 -16.26
N PHE A 101 16.00 -17.78 -17.22
CA PHE A 101 15.14 -18.94 -16.97
C PHE A 101 15.97 -20.22 -16.85
N GLY A 102 15.36 -21.28 -16.33
CA GLY A 102 16.06 -22.55 -16.14
C GLY A 102 16.22 -23.33 -17.45
N VAL A 103 17.37 -24.00 -17.57
CA VAL A 103 17.63 -25.01 -18.61
C VAL A 103 17.76 -26.36 -17.91
N ALA A 104 16.86 -27.29 -18.26
CA ALA A 104 16.83 -28.63 -17.72
C ALA A 104 17.98 -29.47 -18.26
N ASP A 105 18.43 -30.43 -17.46
CA ASP A 105 19.47 -31.36 -17.88
C ASP A 105 18.98 -32.18 -19.09
N PRO A 106 19.86 -32.56 -20.05
CA PRO A 106 19.45 -33.24 -21.28
C PRO A 106 18.62 -34.52 -21.04
N GLU A 107 18.89 -35.20 -19.93
CA GLU A 107 18.22 -36.43 -19.48
C GLU A 107 16.74 -36.21 -19.11
N GLU A 108 16.37 -34.97 -18.76
CA GLU A 108 15.01 -34.61 -18.33
C GLU A 108 14.08 -34.21 -19.50
N GLY A 109 14.59 -34.22 -20.73
CA GLY A 109 13.84 -33.93 -21.96
C GLY A 109 13.57 -32.43 -22.22
N GLN A 110 12.61 -32.15 -23.09
CA GLN A 110 12.29 -30.79 -23.57
C GLN A 110 11.38 -30.01 -22.59
N GLN A 111 11.86 -29.79 -21.37
CA GLN A 111 11.10 -29.10 -20.32
C GLN A 111 11.01 -27.58 -20.52
N ARG A 112 9.98 -26.99 -19.90
CA ARG A 112 9.73 -25.54 -19.88
C ARG A 112 9.86 -25.04 -18.44
N VAL A 113 10.92 -24.30 -18.13
CA VAL A 113 11.22 -23.87 -16.75
C VAL A 113 11.05 -22.36 -16.63
N TYR A 114 9.80 -21.91 -16.44
CA TYR A 114 9.45 -20.49 -16.25
C TYR A 114 9.43 -20.08 -14.76
N ALA A 115 10.35 -20.63 -13.95
CA ALA A 115 10.45 -20.28 -12.54
C ALA A 115 11.17 -18.94 -12.35
N THR A 116 10.81 -18.23 -11.27
CA THR A 116 11.45 -16.97 -10.85
C THR A 116 12.19 -17.17 -9.52
N PRO A 117 13.33 -16.50 -9.29
CA PRO A 117 13.97 -16.43 -7.98
C PRO A 117 13.00 -15.97 -6.88
N GLY A 118 13.21 -16.42 -5.63
CA GLY A 118 12.42 -16.02 -4.46
C GLY A 118 11.05 -16.70 -4.28
N GLY A 119 10.57 -17.49 -5.25
CA GLY A 119 9.35 -18.29 -5.13
C GLY A 119 9.57 -19.69 -4.53
N ASN A 120 8.48 -20.45 -4.30
CA ASN A 120 8.55 -21.89 -4.02
C ASN A 120 9.04 -22.65 -5.27
N VAL A 121 10.35 -22.65 -5.48
CA VAL A 121 11.00 -23.37 -6.58
C VAL A 121 11.50 -24.71 -6.08
N ASP A 122 11.41 -25.74 -6.93
CA ASP A 122 12.00 -27.04 -6.66
C ASP A 122 13.49 -26.83 -6.29
N PRO A 123 13.99 -27.43 -5.19
CA PRO A 123 15.39 -27.32 -4.78
C PRO A 123 16.40 -27.54 -5.92
N LYS A 124 16.07 -28.36 -6.92
CA LYS A 124 16.95 -28.59 -8.08
C LYS A 124 17.18 -27.35 -8.94
N TRP A 125 16.27 -26.36 -8.90
CA TRP A 125 16.38 -25.10 -9.66
C TRP A 125 17.07 -23.98 -8.88
N VAL A 126 17.39 -24.19 -7.59
CA VAL A 126 18.12 -23.20 -6.78
C VAL A 126 19.48 -22.93 -7.42
N ASN A 127 19.81 -21.64 -7.62
CA ASN A 127 20.99 -21.17 -8.34
C ASN A 127 21.06 -21.54 -9.84
N ARG A 128 19.98 -22.06 -10.44
CA ARG A 128 19.87 -22.37 -11.89
C ARG A 128 18.81 -21.52 -12.60
N ILE A 129 18.37 -20.44 -11.94
CA ILE A 129 17.42 -19.43 -12.42
C ILE A 129 17.82 -18.06 -11.85
N GLY A 130 17.39 -16.97 -12.48
CA GLY A 130 17.72 -15.60 -12.08
C GLY A 130 19.03 -15.09 -12.66
N LEU A 131 19.58 -14.05 -12.03
CA LEU A 131 20.80 -13.36 -12.45
C LEU A 131 21.88 -13.34 -11.36
N SER A 132 21.86 -14.31 -10.45
CA SER A 132 22.99 -14.53 -9.54
C SER A 132 24.29 -14.69 -10.33
N ARG A 133 25.42 -14.26 -9.75
CA ARG A 133 26.72 -14.42 -10.41
C ARG A 133 26.96 -15.87 -10.82
N LYS A 134 26.62 -16.83 -9.96
CA LYS A 134 26.76 -18.26 -10.26
C LYS A 134 25.99 -18.64 -11.53
N HIS A 135 24.71 -18.28 -11.60
CA HIS A 135 23.87 -18.65 -12.73
C HIS A 135 24.32 -17.98 -14.03
N ILE A 136 24.69 -16.69 -14.00
CA ILE A 136 25.19 -15.98 -15.19
C ILE A 136 26.40 -16.69 -15.80
N PHE A 137 27.37 -17.07 -14.97
CA PHE A 137 28.57 -17.77 -15.44
C PHE A 137 28.24 -19.15 -16.02
N ASP A 138 27.45 -19.95 -15.30
CA ASP A 138 27.05 -21.28 -15.75
C ASP A 138 26.25 -21.22 -17.07
N ALA A 139 25.33 -20.27 -17.19
CA ALA A 139 24.50 -20.10 -18.38
C ALA A 139 25.33 -19.65 -19.60
N VAL A 140 26.24 -18.69 -19.42
CA VAL A 140 27.14 -18.22 -20.49
C VAL A 140 28.04 -19.35 -20.98
N ASP A 141 28.61 -20.14 -20.08
CA ASP A 141 29.49 -21.25 -20.43
C ASP A 141 28.74 -22.32 -21.22
N ALA A 142 27.54 -22.68 -20.77
CA ALA A 142 26.70 -23.63 -21.45
C ALA A 142 26.20 -23.11 -22.82
N SER A 143 25.89 -21.82 -22.94
CA SER A 143 25.51 -21.21 -24.23
C SER A 143 26.68 -21.19 -25.22
N VAL A 144 27.90 -20.86 -24.78
CA VAL A 144 29.10 -20.91 -25.63
C VAL A 144 29.37 -22.33 -26.12
N GLU A 145 29.19 -23.32 -25.25
CA GLU A 145 29.30 -24.74 -25.61
C GLU A 145 28.25 -25.13 -26.66
N ARG A 146 26.96 -24.83 -26.42
CA ARG A 146 25.87 -25.18 -27.34
C ARG A 146 26.00 -24.50 -28.70
N LEU A 147 26.40 -23.22 -28.72
CA LEU A 147 26.66 -22.48 -29.96
C LEU A 147 27.95 -22.95 -30.67
N GLY A 148 28.89 -23.55 -29.94
CA GLY A 148 30.22 -23.89 -30.43
C GLY A 148 31.09 -22.66 -30.75
N THR A 149 30.74 -21.49 -30.19
CA THR A 149 31.40 -20.21 -30.47
C THR A 149 31.05 -19.16 -29.40
N TYR A 150 31.65 -17.96 -29.49
CA TYR A 150 31.40 -16.85 -28.56
C TYR A 150 30.05 -16.18 -28.80
N ILE A 151 29.56 -15.44 -27.80
CA ILE A 151 28.31 -14.67 -27.85
C ILE A 151 28.62 -13.23 -28.27
N ASP A 152 27.91 -12.67 -29.27
CA ASP A 152 28.07 -11.26 -29.63
C ASP A 152 27.35 -10.35 -28.65
N VAL A 153 26.08 -10.63 -28.33
CA VAL A 153 25.31 -9.88 -27.33
C VAL A 153 24.61 -10.82 -26.35
N LEU A 154 24.97 -10.76 -25.07
CA LEU A 154 24.22 -11.44 -24.02
C LEU A 154 23.12 -10.52 -23.50
N GLN A 155 21.87 -10.92 -23.65
CA GLN A 155 20.73 -10.25 -23.04
C GLN A 155 20.45 -10.83 -21.65
N ILE A 156 20.18 -9.98 -20.66
CA ILE A 156 19.42 -10.46 -19.50
C ILE A 156 17.97 -10.64 -19.92
N HIS A 157 17.43 -11.86 -19.79
CA HIS A 157 16.10 -12.17 -20.32
C HIS A 157 15.00 -11.43 -19.53
N ARG A 158 15.20 -11.25 -18.22
CA ARG A 158 14.39 -10.46 -17.29
C ARG A 158 15.30 -9.89 -16.21
N LEU A 159 14.85 -8.85 -15.51
CA LEU A 159 15.52 -8.42 -14.28
C LEU A 159 15.25 -9.42 -13.15
N ASP A 160 16.29 -9.75 -12.40
CA ASP A 160 16.20 -10.48 -11.13
C ASP A 160 16.17 -9.46 -9.99
N HIS A 161 15.07 -9.44 -9.23
CA HIS A 161 14.87 -8.53 -8.11
C HIS A 161 15.44 -9.05 -6.78
N GLU A 162 15.82 -10.33 -6.72
CA GLU A 162 16.38 -10.96 -5.52
C GLU A 162 17.91 -10.88 -5.48
N THR A 163 18.56 -10.80 -6.65
CA THR A 163 20.02 -10.62 -6.74
C THR A 163 20.39 -9.13 -6.68
N PRO A 164 21.37 -8.72 -5.83
CA PRO A 164 21.84 -7.33 -5.79
C PRO A 164 22.26 -6.81 -7.18
N ARG A 165 21.81 -5.60 -7.55
CA ARG A 165 22.03 -5.02 -8.89
C ARG A 165 23.52 -4.83 -9.21
N GLU A 166 24.32 -4.49 -8.22
CA GLU A 166 25.78 -4.38 -8.34
C GLU A 166 26.43 -5.74 -8.63
N GLU A 167 25.93 -6.83 -8.05
CA GLU A 167 26.41 -8.19 -8.35
C GLU A 167 26.04 -8.58 -9.78
N ILE A 168 24.79 -8.33 -10.20
CA ILE A 168 24.33 -8.59 -11.56
C ILE A 168 25.25 -7.87 -12.56
N MET A 169 25.43 -6.55 -12.40
CA MET A 169 26.25 -5.77 -13.31
C MET A 169 27.73 -6.16 -13.28
N LYS A 170 28.28 -6.52 -12.11
CA LYS A 170 29.64 -7.03 -12.02
C LYS A 170 29.81 -8.38 -12.73
N ALA A 171 28.85 -9.30 -12.56
CA ALA A 171 28.90 -10.59 -13.23
C ALA A 171 28.81 -10.45 -14.77
N LEU A 172 27.91 -9.59 -15.25
CA LEU A 172 27.78 -9.25 -16.68
C LEU A 172 29.05 -8.60 -17.22
N ASN A 173 29.67 -7.69 -16.48
CA ASN A 173 30.96 -7.12 -16.83
C ASN A 173 32.04 -8.19 -16.96
N ASP A 174 32.15 -9.07 -15.96
CA ASP A 174 33.21 -10.08 -15.90
C ASP A 174 33.09 -11.12 -17.04
N VAL A 175 31.87 -11.46 -17.50
CA VAL A 175 31.71 -12.35 -18.68
C VAL A 175 32.09 -11.67 -20.00
N VAL A 176 31.96 -10.34 -20.09
CA VAL A 176 32.50 -9.56 -21.22
C VAL A 176 34.03 -9.55 -21.15
N GLU A 177 34.60 -9.24 -19.99
CA GLU A 177 36.07 -9.24 -19.76
C GLU A 177 36.70 -10.62 -20.00
N SER A 178 35.94 -11.70 -19.79
CA SER A 178 36.40 -13.06 -20.09
C SER A 178 36.59 -13.35 -21.59
N GLY A 179 36.02 -12.52 -22.47
CA GLY A 179 36.02 -12.74 -23.91
C GLY A 179 35.05 -13.84 -24.38
N LYS A 180 34.15 -14.33 -23.52
CA LYS A 180 33.04 -15.23 -23.92
C LYS A 180 31.88 -14.44 -24.53
N VAL A 181 31.66 -13.22 -24.05
CA VAL A 181 30.65 -12.27 -24.51
C VAL A 181 31.34 -11.03 -25.09
N ARG A 182 30.80 -10.41 -26.16
CA ARG A 182 31.35 -9.15 -26.71
C ARG A 182 30.63 -7.91 -26.19
N TYR A 183 29.31 -7.98 -26.07
CA TYR A 183 28.45 -6.90 -25.60
C TYR A 183 27.32 -7.45 -24.72
N ILE A 184 26.71 -6.58 -23.92
CA ILE A 184 25.53 -6.93 -23.12
C ILE A 184 24.32 -6.10 -23.55
N GLY A 185 23.13 -6.66 -23.36
CA GLY A 185 21.86 -5.96 -23.47
C GLY A 185 20.86 -6.44 -22.42
N ALA A 186 19.65 -5.89 -22.47
CA ALA A 186 18.55 -6.29 -21.60
C ALA A 186 17.27 -6.59 -22.39
N SER A 187 16.36 -7.37 -21.80
CA SER A 187 15.01 -7.59 -22.32
C SER A 187 13.96 -7.34 -21.25
N SER A 188 13.03 -6.44 -21.55
CA SER A 188 11.82 -6.11 -20.77
C SER A 188 12.02 -5.93 -19.26
N MET A 189 12.05 -4.68 -18.81
CA MET A 189 12.00 -4.25 -17.40
C MET A 189 11.50 -2.81 -17.33
N ALA A 190 11.28 -2.25 -16.15
CA ALA A 190 10.91 -0.84 -16.05
C ALA A 190 12.10 0.07 -16.42
N ALA A 191 11.82 1.24 -17.01
CA ALA A 191 12.85 2.17 -17.47
C ALA A 191 13.80 2.63 -16.36
N TRP A 192 13.27 2.93 -15.17
CA TRP A 192 14.08 3.33 -14.01
C TRP A 192 15.01 2.20 -13.53
N GLU A 193 14.61 0.93 -13.69
CA GLU A 193 15.45 -0.21 -13.32
C GLU A 193 16.60 -0.36 -14.31
N PHE A 194 16.30 -0.24 -15.60
CA PHE A 194 17.33 -0.25 -16.64
C PHE A 194 18.30 0.92 -16.49
N GLN A 195 17.80 2.13 -16.22
CA GLN A 195 18.62 3.30 -15.92
C GLN A 195 19.49 3.07 -14.66
N THR A 196 18.93 2.45 -13.62
CA THR A 196 19.70 2.12 -12.41
C THR A 196 20.88 1.20 -12.75
N LEU A 197 20.66 0.17 -13.56
CA LEU A 197 21.75 -0.72 -13.98
C LEU A 197 22.79 -0.03 -14.87
N GLN A 198 22.35 0.82 -15.80
CA GLN A 198 23.24 1.65 -16.62
C GLN A 198 24.11 2.58 -15.75
N ASN A 199 23.53 3.20 -14.72
CA ASN A 199 24.22 4.07 -13.78
C ASN A 199 25.22 3.29 -12.90
N ILE A 200 24.87 2.07 -12.47
CA ILE A 200 25.79 1.20 -11.74
C ILE A 200 27.00 0.87 -12.59
N ALA A 201 26.80 0.50 -13.87
CA ALA A 201 27.91 0.26 -14.78
C ALA A 201 28.77 1.52 -14.97
N ASP A 202 28.14 2.67 -15.23
CA ASP A 202 28.83 3.94 -15.44
C ASP A 202 29.71 4.33 -14.22
N LYS A 203 29.13 4.26 -13.02
CA LYS A 203 29.81 4.60 -11.76
C LYS A 203 31.03 3.73 -11.48
N ASN A 204 31.00 2.46 -11.91
CA ASN A 204 32.08 1.51 -11.67
C ASN A 204 33.02 1.34 -12.87
N GLY A 205 32.81 2.07 -13.97
CA GLY A 205 33.58 1.92 -15.21
C GLY A 205 33.39 0.56 -15.87
N TRP A 206 32.23 -0.08 -15.68
CA TRP A 206 31.88 -1.36 -16.29
C TRP A 206 31.17 -1.20 -17.64
N HIS A 207 31.11 -2.29 -18.41
CA HIS A 207 30.37 -2.31 -19.67
C HIS A 207 28.90 -2.00 -19.46
N LYS A 208 28.37 -1.08 -20.28
CA LYS A 208 26.96 -0.69 -20.31
C LYS A 208 26.18 -1.53 -21.32
N PHE A 209 24.88 -1.65 -21.11
CA PHE A 209 23.98 -2.27 -22.08
C PHE A 209 23.92 -1.46 -23.36
N ILE A 210 24.10 -2.13 -24.50
CA ILE A 210 24.06 -1.51 -25.84
C ILE A 210 22.71 -1.70 -26.54
N SER A 211 21.87 -2.58 -26.01
CA SER A 211 20.57 -2.90 -26.61
C SER A 211 19.50 -3.20 -25.60
N MET A 212 18.26 -2.95 -26.01
CA MET A 212 17.05 -3.20 -25.24
C MET A 212 16.01 -3.92 -26.11
N GLN A 213 15.63 -5.12 -25.68
CA GLN A 213 14.60 -5.96 -26.31
C GLN A 213 13.26 -5.82 -25.59
N ASN A 214 12.54 -4.75 -25.92
CA ASN A 214 11.22 -4.45 -25.37
C ASN A 214 10.11 -5.29 -26.02
N TYR A 215 8.99 -5.44 -25.32
CA TYR A 215 7.76 -5.88 -25.97
C TYR A 215 7.13 -4.66 -26.65
N TYR A 216 7.16 -4.57 -27.98
CA TYR A 216 6.68 -3.38 -28.69
C TYR A 216 6.15 -3.74 -30.07
N ASN A 217 4.92 -3.32 -30.37
CA ASN A 217 4.23 -3.55 -31.64
C ASN A 217 2.98 -2.67 -31.72
N LEU A 218 2.27 -2.68 -32.85
CA LEU A 218 1.03 -1.91 -33.04
C LEU A 218 -0.05 -2.21 -32.00
N LEU A 219 -0.06 -3.40 -31.38
CA LEU A 219 -1.00 -3.76 -30.32
C LEU A 219 -0.48 -3.48 -28.92
N TYR A 220 0.76 -3.02 -28.73
CA TYR A 220 1.30 -2.68 -27.42
C TYR A 220 2.44 -1.66 -27.53
N ARG A 221 2.21 -0.45 -27.02
CA ARG A 221 3.06 0.73 -27.23
C ARG A 221 3.46 1.45 -25.93
N GLU A 222 3.24 0.86 -24.76
CA GLU A 222 3.53 1.51 -23.47
C GLU A 222 5.02 1.86 -23.29
N GLU A 223 5.91 1.16 -24.00
CA GLU A 223 7.36 1.44 -24.03
C GLU A 223 7.69 2.83 -24.60
N GLU A 224 6.77 3.47 -25.34
CA GLU A 224 6.93 4.82 -25.87
C GLU A 224 6.92 5.90 -24.79
N ARG A 225 6.38 5.62 -23.59
CA ARG A 225 6.31 6.59 -22.48
C ARG A 225 7.68 6.94 -21.93
N GLU A 226 8.50 5.92 -21.66
CA GLU A 226 9.72 6.08 -20.85
C GLU A 226 10.94 5.34 -21.44
N MET A 227 10.82 4.03 -21.69
CA MET A 227 11.95 3.18 -22.08
C MET A 227 12.52 3.55 -23.45
N ILE A 228 11.66 3.75 -24.46
CA ILE A 228 12.09 4.14 -25.81
C ILE A 228 12.75 5.53 -25.82
N PRO A 229 12.15 6.58 -25.22
CA PRO A 229 12.81 7.88 -25.04
C PRO A 229 14.18 7.76 -24.36
N TYR A 230 14.26 7.03 -23.24
CA TYR A 230 15.52 6.81 -22.52
C TYR A 230 16.58 6.12 -23.39
N CYS A 231 16.19 5.08 -24.14
CA CYS A 231 17.11 4.39 -25.05
C CYS A 231 17.61 5.32 -26.17
N LYS A 232 16.73 6.17 -26.72
CA LYS A 232 17.11 7.15 -27.75
C LYS A 232 18.10 8.18 -27.22
N ASP A 233 17.86 8.72 -26.03
CA ASP A 233 18.73 9.70 -25.39
C ASP A 233 20.12 9.11 -25.08
N THR A 234 20.14 7.97 -24.38
CA THR A 234 21.37 7.29 -23.96
C THR A 234 22.09 6.57 -25.11
N GLY A 235 21.43 6.38 -26.25
CA GLY A 235 21.98 5.71 -27.42
C GLY A 235 21.99 4.18 -27.34
N VAL A 236 21.08 3.60 -26.57
CA VAL A 236 20.84 2.15 -26.52
C VAL A 236 19.98 1.75 -27.72
N GLY A 237 20.39 0.68 -28.44
CA GLY A 237 19.67 0.20 -29.61
C GLY A 237 18.35 -0.51 -29.27
N LEU A 238 17.29 -0.21 -30.02
CA LEU A 238 15.95 -0.78 -29.81
C LEU A 238 15.71 -1.96 -30.75
N ILE A 239 15.55 -3.16 -30.18
CA ILE A 239 15.41 -4.42 -30.92
C ILE A 239 14.21 -5.23 -30.39
N PRO A 240 12.97 -4.77 -30.62
CA PRO A 240 11.80 -5.29 -29.94
C PRO A 240 11.46 -6.73 -30.33
N TRP A 241 10.99 -7.50 -29.36
CA TRP A 241 10.49 -8.86 -29.59
C TRP A 241 8.98 -8.86 -29.86
N SER A 242 8.53 -9.83 -30.66
CA SER A 242 7.14 -9.95 -31.09
C SER A 242 6.56 -8.68 -31.77
N PRO A 243 7.24 -8.12 -32.80
CA PRO A 243 6.81 -6.93 -33.56
C PRO A 243 5.48 -7.14 -34.30
N MET A 244 5.11 -8.39 -34.61
CA MET A 244 3.82 -8.75 -35.22
C MET A 244 2.81 -9.30 -34.21
N ALA A 245 3.00 -9.04 -32.91
CA ALA A 245 2.13 -9.53 -31.83
C ALA A 245 1.86 -11.04 -31.93
N ARG A 246 2.94 -11.84 -31.99
CA ARG A 246 2.90 -13.31 -32.19
C ARG A 246 2.11 -13.77 -33.42
N GLY A 247 1.97 -12.91 -34.42
CA GLY A 247 1.30 -13.18 -35.69
C GLY A 247 -0.15 -12.69 -35.76
N ALA A 248 -0.65 -11.98 -34.74
CA ALA A 248 -1.97 -11.34 -34.77
C ALA A 248 -2.02 -10.18 -35.77
N LEU A 249 -0.92 -9.45 -35.96
CA LEU A 249 -0.82 -8.34 -36.93
C LEU A 249 -0.52 -8.82 -38.36
N ALA A 250 -0.40 -10.12 -38.59
CA ALA A 250 -0.06 -10.70 -39.90
C ALA A 250 -1.27 -11.27 -40.64
N ARG A 251 -2.49 -11.11 -40.10
CA ARG A 251 -3.72 -11.71 -40.65
C ARG A 251 -4.97 -10.95 -40.17
N PRO A 252 -6.12 -11.09 -40.85
CA PRO A 252 -7.40 -10.54 -40.39
C PRO A 252 -7.77 -11.05 -39.00
N TYR A 253 -8.45 -10.20 -38.21
CA TYR A 253 -8.74 -10.46 -36.79
C TYR A 253 -9.49 -11.78 -36.54
N ASP A 254 -10.44 -12.13 -37.42
CA ASP A 254 -11.28 -13.33 -37.29
C ASP A 254 -10.63 -14.61 -37.86
N SER A 255 -9.44 -14.51 -38.44
CA SER A 255 -8.73 -15.65 -39.03
C SER A 255 -7.95 -16.44 -37.97
N ARG A 256 -8.38 -17.69 -37.67
CA ARG A 256 -7.85 -18.53 -36.57
C ARG A 256 -7.27 -19.89 -37.01
N SER A 257 -6.50 -19.96 -38.09
CA SER A 257 -6.19 -21.24 -38.77
C SER A 257 -4.79 -21.85 -38.56
N THR A 258 -3.89 -21.29 -37.74
CA THR A 258 -2.50 -21.81 -37.62
C THR A 258 -2.24 -22.65 -36.37
N VAL A 259 -1.32 -23.62 -36.42
CA VAL A 259 -0.92 -24.45 -35.25
C VAL A 259 -0.51 -23.62 -34.03
N ARG A 260 0.27 -22.55 -34.23
CA ARG A 260 0.66 -21.62 -33.15
C ARG A 260 -0.55 -20.91 -32.51
N GLU A 261 -1.57 -20.61 -33.30
CA GLU A 261 -2.81 -19.96 -32.82
C GLU A 261 -3.56 -20.85 -31.83
N GLY A 262 -3.64 -22.16 -32.13
CA GLY A 262 -4.34 -23.13 -31.29
C GLY A 262 -3.55 -23.67 -30.10
N SER A 263 -2.24 -23.39 -30.00
CA SER A 263 -1.37 -23.97 -28.98
C SER A 263 -0.60 -22.96 -28.13
N ASP A 264 -0.45 -21.70 -28.55
CA ASP A 264 0.32 -20.69 -27.82
C ASP A 264 -0.51 -20.03 -26.69
N ASN A 265 -0.48 -20.62 -25.49
CA ASN A 265 -1.21 -20.10 -24.31
C ASN A 265 -0.88 -18.63 -23.96
N VAL A 266 0.30 -18.13 -24.36
CA VAL A 266 0.70 -16.72 -24.15
C VAL A 266 0.01 -15.80 -25.16
N LEU A 267 -0.18 -16.25 -26.41
CA LEU A 267 -0.99 -15.55 -27.40
C LEU A 267 -2.45 -15.42 -26.92
N THR A 268 -3.03 -16.50 -26.39
CA THR A 268 -4.40 -16.53 -25.86
C THR A 268 -4.58 -15.66 -24.61
N GLY A 269 -3.61 -15.68 -23.68
CA GLY A 269 -3.71 -14.97 -22.39
C GLY A 269 -3.26 -13.50 -22.37
N VAL A 270 -2.35 -13.11 -23.27
CA VAL A 270 -1.68 -11.78 -23.24
C VAL A 270 -2.02 -10.92 -24.47
N VAL A 271 -2.17 -11.53 -25.65
CA VAL A 271 -2.43 -10.80 -26.91
C VAL A 271 -3.92 -10.81 -27.28
N ARG A 272 -4.64 -11.90 -26.99
CA ARG A 272 -6.05 -12.09 -27.41
C ARG A 272 -7.09 -12.07 -26.28
N LYS A 273 -6.83 -11.32 -25.19
CA LYS A 273 -7.93 -10.86 -24.33
C LYS A 273 -8.72 -9.83 -25.14
N GLU A 274 -9.72 -10.30 -25.88
CA GLU A 274 -10.48 -9.58 -26.89
C GLU A 274 -10.85 -8.17 -26.42
N SER A 275 -10.17 -7.16 -26.97
CA SER A 275 -10.44 -5.75 -26.74
C SER A 275 -10.85 -5.14 -28.08
N GLU A 276 -11.89 -4.29 -28.07
CA GLU A 276 -12.35 -3.60 -29.27
C GLU A 276 -11.22 -2.78 -29.92
N THR A 277 -10.27 -2.26 -29.13
CA THR A 277 -9.07 -1.57 -29.62
C THR A 277 -8.17 -2.48 -30.45
N ASP A 278 -7.96 -3.73 -30.05
CA ASP A 278 -7.10 -4.67 -30.78
C ASP A 278 -7.73 -4.99 -32.15
N LYS A 279 -9.06 -5.12 -32.19
CA LYS A 279 -9.82 -5.31 -33.41
C LYS A 279 -9.71 -4.10 -34.35
N ILE A 280 -9.81 -2.88 -33.81
CA ILE A 280 -9.63 -1.65 -34.59
C ILE A 280 -8.23 -1.60 -35.20
N VAL A 281 -7.18 -1.79 -34.41
CA VAL A 281 -5.79 -1.71 -34.90
C VAL A 281 -5.51 -2.77 -35.96
N VAL A 282 -5.92 -4.03 -35.73
CA VAL A 282 -5.77 -5.10 -36.74
C VAL A 282 -6.56 -4.77 -38.01
N GLY A 283 -7.77 -4.23 -37.87
CA GLY A 283 -8.58 -3.76 -38.99
C GLY A 283 -7.89 -2.67 -39.81
N ARG A 284 -7.30 -1.67 -39.15
CA ARG A 284 -6.54 -0.61 -39.85
C ARG A 284 -5.31 -1.14 -40.58
N VAL A 285 -4.61 -2.12 -39.99
CA VAL A 285 -3.50 -2.82 -40.67
C VAL A 285 -3.99 -3.54 -41.91
N GLN A 286 -5.17 -4.19 -41.84
CA GLN A 286 -5.78 -4.88 -42.97
C GLN A 286 -6.18 -3.89 -44.07
N GLU A 287 -6.92 -2.82 -43.72
CA GLU A 287 -7.36 -1.78 -44.66
C GLU A 287 -6.16 -1.16 -45.40
N LEU A 288 -5.09 -0.87 -44.67
CA LEU A 288 -3.89 -0.28 -45.26
C LEU A 288 -3.10 -1.28 -46.12
N ALA A 289 -3.02 -2.55 -45.71
CA ALA A 289 -2.42 -3.61 -46.50
C ALA A 289 -3.15 -3.79 -47.85
N GLU A 290 -4.48 -3.79 -47.84
CA GLU A 290 -5.33 -3.86 -49.03
C GLU A 290 -5.16 -2.63 -49.92
N LYS A 291 -5.19 -1.43 -49.34
CA LYS A 291 -5.00 -0.15 -50.05
C LYS A 291 -3.64 -0.08 -50.77
N LEU A 292 -2.58 -0.58 -50.14
CA LEU A 292 -1.20 -0.50 -50.65
C LEU A 292 -0.79 -1.74 -51.46
N GLY A 293 -1.64 -2.76 -51.59
CA GLY A 293 -1.35 -3.99 -52.33
C GLY A 293 -0.21 -4.83 -51.72
N VAL A 294 -0.08 -4.81 -50.39
CA VAL A 294 0.96 -5.53 -49.64
C VAL A 294 0.35 -6.42 -48.56
N SER A 295 1.15 -7.27 -47.92
CA SER A 295 0.66 -8.09 -46.81
C SER A 295 0.60 -7.31 -45.49
N MET A 296 -0.27 -7.73 -44.58
CA MET A 296 -0.34 -7.18 -43.22
C MET A 296 0.99 -7.35 -42.45
N ALA A 297 1.70 -8.46 -42.68
CA ALA A 297 3.03 -8.68 -42.10
C ALA A 297 4.04 -7.62 -42.58
N ARG A 298 3.99 -7.24 -43.86
CA ARG A 298 4.82 -6.16 -44.41
C ARG A 298 4.50 -4.82 -43.75
N ILE A 299 3.22 -4.49 -43.54
CA ILE A 299 2.80 -3.26 -42.82
C ILE A 299 3.36 -3.24 -41.39
N ALA A 300 3.19 -4.33 -40.63
CA ALA A 300 3.64 -4.39 -39.24
C ALA A 300 5.17 -4.27 -39.09
N ILE A 301 5.94 -4.92 -39.98
CA ILE A 301 7.41 -4.82 -40.00
C ILE A 301 7.83 -3.40 -40.40
N ALA A 302 7.24 -2.84 -41.46
CA ALA A 302 7.53 -1.50 -41.94
C ALA A 302 7.25 -0.43 -40.88
N TRP A 303 6.13 -0.54 -40.15
CA TRP A 303 5.81 0.36 -39.04
C TRP A 303 6.86 0.29 -37.93
N ALA A 304 7.28 -0.92 -37.51
CA ALA A 304 8.30 -1.07 -36.47
C ALA A 304 9.65 -0.45 -36.89
N LEU A 305 10.02 -0.59 -38.17
CA LEU A 305 11.20 0.06 -38.74
C LEU A 305 11.05 1.60 -38.77
N GLN A 306 9.88 2.11 -39.15
CA GLN A 306 9.59 3.56 -39.16
C GLN A 306 9.67 4.19 -37.76
N LYS A 307 9.35 3.42 -36.71
CA LYS A 307 9.52 3.84 -35.31
C LYS A 307 10.98 3.89 -34.84
N GLY A 308 11.93 3.57 -35.72
CA GLY A 308 13.37 3.62 -35.45
C GLY A 308 13.89 2.39 -34.69
N THR A 309 13.25 1.24 -34.88
CA THR A 309 13.65 -0.03 -34.22
C THR A 309 14.17 -1.05 -35.22
N ASN A 310 14.86 -2.08 -34.73
CA ASN A 310 15.31 -3.24 -35.51
C ASN A 310 14.60 -4.51 -35.03
N PRO A 311 13.41 -4.82 -35.59
CA PRO A 311 12.50 -5.81 -35.01
C PRO A 311 13.03 -7.25 -35.10
N ILE A 312 12.78 -8.05 -34.05
CA ILE A 312 13.09 -9.49 -34.00
C ILE A 312 11.89 -10.28 -34.52
N VAL A 313 12.03 -10.92 -35.68
CA VAL A 313 10.93 -11.57 -36.40
C VAL A 313 11.12 -13.09 -36.41
N GLY A 314 10.10 -13.83 -35.95
CA GLY A 314 10.07 -15.29 -36.05
C GLY A 314 9.63 -15.74 -37.44
N LEU A 315 10.56 -16.29 -38.22
CA LEU A 315 10.35 -16.63 -39.63
C LEU A 315 10.38 -18.15 -39.82
N SER A 316 9.25 -18.73 -40.23
CA SER A 316 9.04 -20.19 -40.26
C SER A 316 9.00 -20.80 -41.67
N SER A 317 9.24 -20.00 -42.72
CA SER A 317 9.31 -20.47 -44.11
C SER A 317 10.19 -19.55 -44.94
N LYS A 318 10.64 -19.99 -46.12
CA LYS A 318 11.48 -19.19 -47.02
C LYS A 318 10.73 -17.98 -47.55
N GLU A 319 9.44 -18.14 -47.85
CA GLU A 319 8.56 -17.10 -48.36
C GLU A 319 8.40 -15.97 -47.35
N ARG A 320 8.28 -16.30 -46.06
CA ARG A 320 8.24 -15.30 -44.97
C ARG A 320 9.57 -14.56 -44.82
N ILE A 321 10.69 -15.24 -45.04
CA ILE A 321 12.02 -14.60 -45.03
C ILE A 321 12.12 -13.61 -46.19
N ASP A 322 11.73 -14.02 -47.39
CA ASP A 322 11.75 -13.15 -48.56
C ASP A 322 10.79 -11.96 -48.38
N GLU A 323 9.59 -12.19 -47.85
CA GLU A 323 8.63 -11.13 -47.53
C GLU A 323 9.18 -10.10 -46.53
N ALA A 324 9.86 -10.57 -45.47
CA ALA A 324 10.47 -9.71 -44.47
C ALA A 324 11.63 -8.87 -45.03
N VAL A 325 12.43 -9.45 -45.94
CA VAL A 325 13.50 -8.73 -46.65
C VAL A 325 12.92 -7.66 -47.57
N GLU A 326 11.88 -7.99 -48.32
CA GLU A 326 11.20 -7.04 -49.18
C GLU A 326 10.47 -5.95 -48.36
N ALA A 327 10.03 -6.23 -47.13
CA ALA A 327 9.49 -5.22 -46.23
C ALA A 327 10.53 -4.13 -45.84
N VAL A 328 11.77 -4.55 -45.57
CA VAL A 328 12.88 -3.62 -45.26
C VAL A 328 13.16 -2.72 -46.47
N LYS A 329 13.32 -3.32 -47.66
CA LYS A 329 13.57 -2.56 -48.88
C LYS A 329 12.44 -1.59 -49.21
N TRP A 330 11.20 -2.07 -49.11
CA TRP A 330 10.03 -1.28 -49.39
C TRP A 330 9.96 -0.07 -48.46
N GLN A 331 10.20 -0.26 -47.15
CA GLN A 331 10.22 0.86 -46.21
C GLN A 331 11.32 1.87 -46.53
N SER A 332 12.54 1.41 -46.83
CA SER A 332 13.65 2.30 -47.20
C SER A 332 13.44 3.04 -48.52
N GLY A 333 12.64 2.48 -49.42
CA GLY A 333 12.22 3.10 -50.68
C GLY A 333 11.04 4.09 -50.55
N GLY A 334 10.65 4.46 -49.32
CA GLY A 334 9.54 5.39 -49.05
C GLY A 334 8.21 4.72 -48.67
N GLY A 335 8.22 3.43 -48.33
CA GLY A 335 7.08 2.55 -48.06
C GLY A 335 5.89 3.17 -47.32
N LEU A 336 5.80 2.98 -45.99
CA LEU A 336 4.78 3.65 -45.19
C LEU A 336 5.12 5.12 -45.02
N THR A 337 4.19 6.01 -45.35
CA THR A 337 4.32 7.45 -45.12
C THR A 337 4.06 7.81 -43.65
N GLU A 338 4.34 9.07 -43.28
CA GLU A 338 3.99 9.59 -41.96
C GLU A 338 2.46 9.57 -41.74
N GLU A 339 1.66 9.87 -42.76
CA GLU A 339 0.20 9.80 -42.70
C GLU A 339 -0.30 8.36 -42.51
N ASP A 340 0.32 7.39 -43.19
CA ASP A 340 -0.02 5.97 -43.02
C ASP A 340 0.30 5.49 -41.61
N CYS A 341 1.47 5.87 -41.07
CA CYS A 341 1.83 5.57 -39.68
C CYS A 341 0.91 6.30 -38.68
N LYS A 342 0.53 7.55 -38.95
CA LYS A 342 -0.44 8.27 -38.13
C LYS A 342 -1.80 7.57 -38.14
N TYR A 343 -2.27 7.12 -39.30
CA TYR A 343 -3.53 6.37 -39.40
C TYR A 343 -3.49 5.06 -38.60
N LEU A 344 -2.37 4.34 -38.60
CA LEU A 344 -2.19 3.16 -37.74
C LEU A 344 -2.12 3.54 -36.26
N ASP A 345 -1.41 4.62 -35.93
CA ASP A 345 -1.19 5.08 -34.56
C ASP A 345 -2.47 5.57 -33.88
N ASP A 346 -3.33 6.28 -34.62
CA ASP A 346 -4.61 6.84 -34.16
C ASP A 346 -5.62 5.74 -33.76
N GLY A 347 -5.34 4.47 -34.07
CA GLY A 347 -6.18 3.33 -33.67
C GLY A 347 -5.81 2.76 -32.30
N TYR A 348 -4.65 3.16 -31.76
CA TYR A 348 -4.15 2.65 -30.48
C TYR A 348 -4.82 3.36 -29.30
N ALA A 349 -5.15 2.60 -28.27
CA ALA A 349 -5.51 3.12 -26.96
C ALA A 349 -4.53 2.58 -25.90
N PRO A 350 -4.24 3.35 -24.83
CA PRO A 350 -3.37 2.92 -23.74
C PRO A 350 -3.75 1.55 -23.16
N LYS A 351 -2.75 0.73 -22.83
CA LYS A 351 -2.91 -0.61 -22.28
C LYS A 351 -2.19 -0.76 -20.96
N HIS A 352 -2.62 -1.71 -20.13
CA HIS A 352 -1.83 -2.15 -18.99
C HIS A 352 -0.45 -2.62 -19.45
N VAL A 353 0.58 -2.30 -18.65
CA VAL A 353 1.96 -2.70 -18.92
C VAL A 353 2.07 -4.23 -18.99
N LYS A 354 2.70 -4.73 -20.05
CA LYS A 354 2.93 -6.14 -20.36
C LYS A 354 4.41 -6.32 -20.74
N GLY A 355 4.93 -7.54 -20.61
CA GLY A 355 6.27 -7.90 -21.10
C GLY A 355 7.28 -8.22 -20.00
N PHE A 356 7.06 -7.72 -18.78
CA PHE A 356 7.78 -8.13 -17.58
C PHE A 356 6.81 -8.23 -16.41
N ALA A 357 7.06 -9.16 -15.48
CA ALA A 357 6.24 -9.26 -14.28
C ALA A 357 6.55 -8.06 -13.39
N GLN A 358 5.61 -7.12 -13.24
CA GLN A 358 5.54 -6.40 -11.98
C GLN A 358 5.24 -7.45 -10.90
N ILE A 359 5.90 -7.35 -9.75
CA ILE A 359 5.54 -8.15 -8.56
C ILE A 359 4.08 -7.85 -8.26
N SER A 360 3.21 -8.67 -8.82
CA SER A 360 1.80 -8.72 -8.56
C SER A 360 1.65 -9.91 -7.62
N SER A 361 1.26 -9.63 -6.39
CA SER A 361 0.86 -10.59 -5.36
C SER A 361 -0.37 -11.44 -5.76
N LEU A 362 -0.74 -11.47 -7.04
CA LEU A 362 -2.00 -11.95 -7.58
C LEU A 362 -2.03 -13.45 -7.89
N SER A 363 -0.90 -14.15 -7.97
CA SER A 363 -0.89 -15.61 -8.19
C SER A 363 -1.26 -16.42 -6.94
N TYR A 364 -1.23 -15.82 -5.75
CA TYR A 364 -1.68 -16.46 -4.51
C TYR A 364 -3.18 -16.29 -4.25
N GLN A 365 -3.83 -15.27 -4.83
CA GLN A 365 -5.25 -14.96 -4.57
C GLN A 365 -6.24 -15.73 -5.45
N ALA A 366 -5.84 -16.22 -6.63
CA ALA A 366 -6.74 -16.92 -7.55
C ALA A 366 -7.28 -18.24 -6.95
N SER A 367 -6.52 -18.91 -6.09
CA SER A 367 -6.96 -20.11 -5.37
C SER A 367 -7.88 -19.79 -4.18
N TYR A 368 -7.76 -18.58 -3.61
CA TYR A 368 -8.60 -18.11 -2.50
C TYR A 368 -9.97 -17.62 -2.96
N LEU A 369 -10.05 -17.00 -4.14
CA LEU A 369 -11.31 -16.50 -4.70
C LEU A 369 -12.29 -17.65 -4.98
N SER A 370 -11.81 -18.82 -5.44
CA SER A 370 -12.65 -20.01 -5.64
C SER A 370 -13.22 -20.56 -4.32
N ILE A 371 -12.45 -20.47 -3.23
CA ILE A 371 -12.85 -20.90 -1.89
C ILE A 371 -13.81 -19.88 -1.25
N TYR A 372 -13.60 -18.58 -1.47
CA TYR A 372 -14.48 -17.52 -1.00
C TYR A 372 -15.81 -17.48 -1.75
N ILE A 373 -15.83 -17.75 -3.06
CA ILE A 373 -17.08 -17.90 -3.83
C ILE A 373 -17.87 -19.11 -3.32
N MET A 374 -17.21 -20.23 -3.01
CA MET A 374 -17.86 -21.39 -2.37
C MET A 374 -18.39 -21.07 -0.95
N LYS A 375 -17.63 -20.33 -0.14
CA LYS A 375 -18.08 -19.90 1.20
C LYS A 375 -19.23 -18.90 1.12
N PHE A 376 -19.19 -17.93 0.23
CA PHE A 376 -20.23 -16.91 0.07
C PHE A 376 -21.53 -17.54 -0.45
N GLN A 377 -21.44 -18.50 -1.38
CA GLN A 377 -22.60 -19.27 -1.83
C GLN A 377 -23.16 -20.17 -0.71
N LEU A 378 -22.33 -20.76 0.15
CA LEU A 378 -22.80 -21.53 1.31
C LEU A 378 -23.46 -20.63 2.38
N THR A 379 -22.87 -19.48 2.70
CA THR A 379 -23.41 -18.56 3.71
C THR A 379 -24.70 -17.89 3.23
N ALA A 380 -24.81 -17.56 1.94
CA ALA A 380 -26.05 -17.09 1.33
C ALA A 380 -27.14 -18.17 1.34
N LEU A 381 -26.79 -19.45 1.12
CA LEU A 381 -27.72 -20.57 1.21
C LEU A 381 -28.22 -20.78 2.66
N VAL A 382 -27.33 -20.65 3.65
CA VAL A 382 -27.67 -20.76 5.08
C VAL A 382 -28.51 -19.55 5.56
N GLY A 383 -28.20 -18.34 5.09
CA GLY A 383 -28.96 -17.12 5.35
C GLY A 383 -30.35 -17.12 4.73
N PHE A 384 -30.55 -17.80 3.58
CA PHE A 384 -31.86 -18.02 2.99
C PHE A 384 -32.67 -19.12 3.69
N LEU A 385 -32.00 -20.12 4.27
CA LEU A 385 -32.65 -21.26 4.93
C LEU A 385 -33.06 -21.00 6.39
N LEU A 386 -32.36 -20.13 7.12
CA LEU A 386 -32.70 -19.81 8.52
C LEU A 386 -34.09 -19.16 8.71
N PRO A 387 -34.53 -18.21 7.87
CA PRO A 387 -35.88 -17.63 7.94
C PRO A 387 -36.97 -18.65 7.59
N LEU A 388 -36.67 -19.59 6.68
CA LEU A 388 -37.60 -20.66 6.27
C LEU A 388 -37.77 -21.73 7.37
N VAL A 389 -36.76 -21.96 8.20
CA VAL A 389 -36.86 -22.84 9.39
C VAL A 389 -37.57 -22.12 10.54
N ALA A 390 -37.41 -20.80 10.69
CA ALA A 390 -38.14 -20.00 11.68
C ALA A 390 -39.64 -19.84 11.34
N LEU A 391 -40.00 -19.87 10.05
CA LEU A 391 -41.40 -19.85 9.59
C LEU A 391 -42.10 -21.21 9.67
N ALA A 392 -41.39 -22.29 10.01
CA ALA A 392 -41.94 -23.64 10.14
C ALA A 392 -42.19 -24.09 11.59
N ALA A 393 -42.04 -23.20 12.57
CA ALA A 393 -42.34 -23.45 13.98
C ALA A 393 -43.44 -22.48 14.45
N PRO A 394 -44.71 -22.74 14.07
CA PRO A 394 -45.68 -23.12 15.10
C PRO A 394 -46.73 -24.11 14.59
N ALA A 395 -46.61 -25.38 14.98
CA ALA A 395 -47.70 -26.36 14.93
C ALA A 395 -47.43 -27.50 15.92
N ALA A 396 -47.19 -27.17 17.20
CA ALA A 396 -47.23 -28.12 18.30
C ALA A 396 -47.29 -27.38 19.64
N GLU A 397 -48.29 -26.52 19.83
CA GLU A 397 -48.69 -26.06 21.17
C GLU A 397 -50.13 -25.54 21.11
N ASP A 398 -51.07 -26.48 21.16
CA ASP A 398 -52.45 -26.17 21.52
C ASP A 398 -52.99 -27.35 22.35
N THR A 399 -52.78 -27.33 23.66
CA THR A 399 -53.76 -27.81 24.63
C THR A 399 -53.47 -27.23 26.02
N ILE A 400 -54.53 -26.71 26.66
CA ILE A 400 -54.64 -26.31 28.08
C ILE A 400 -54.18 -24.85 28.33
N SER A 401 -54.98 -23.83 27.96
CA SER A 401 -56.19 -23.28 28.62
C SER A 401 -55.89 -21.86 29.14
N ARG A 402 -56.23 -20.80 28.40
CA ARG A 402 -57.46 -19.99 28.55
C ARG A 402 -57.81 -19.62 30.00
N LEU A 403 -57.73 -18.32 30.32
CA LEU A 403 -58.79 -17.43 30.86
C LEU A 403 -58.22 -15.99 31.06
N PRO A 404 -59.03 -14.92 31.12
CA PRO A 404 -58.83 -13.70 30.31
C PRO A 404 -58.62 -12.38 31.09
N LEU A 405 -58.30 -11.34 30.30
CA LEU A 405 -58.17 -9.91 30.59
C LEU A 405 -59.36 -9.23 31.33
N ALA A 406 -59.04 -8.15 32.08
CA ALA A 406 -59.76 -6.86 32.19
C ALA A 406 -58.96 -5.94 33.16
N ASP A 407 -58.39 -4.81 32.75
CA ASP A 407 -58.96 -3.46 32.49
C ASP A 407 -59.22 -2.59 33.75
N VAL A 408 -58.91 -1.28 33.58
CA VAL A 408 -59.50 -0.07 34.24
C VAL A 408 -58.60 0.81 35.17
N VAL A 409 -58.16 1.95 34.58
CA VAL A 409 -58.32 3.39 34.99
C VAL A 409 -57.69 3.95 36.30
N ASP A 410 -56.70 4.83 36.07
CA ASP A 410 -56.58 6.28 36.38
C ASP A 410 -56.73 6.90 37.81
N SER A 411 -55.81 7.85 38.03
CA SER A 411 -55.80 9.06 38.87
C SER A 411 -55.27 9.06 40.33
N ARG A 412 -54.17 9.82 40.51
CA ARG A 412 -53.77 10.84 41.54
C ARG A 412 -54.38 10.69 42.95
N SER A 413 -53.71 10.87 44.10
CA SER A 413 -52.50 11.62 44.50
C SER A 413 -52.11 11.27 45.95
N GLU A 414 -50.80 11.37 46.23
CA GLU A 414 -50.14 11.74 47.51
C GLU A 414 -50.23 10.91 48.81
N ALA A 415 -49.00 10.66 49.30
CA ALA A 415 -48.52 10.71 50.68
C ALA A 415 -48.45 9.41 51.53
N GLN A 416 -47.17 9.09 51.80
CA GLN A 416 -46.60 8.51 53.01
C GLN A 416 -46.71 6.99 53.26
N GLY A 417 -45.53 6.36 53.22
CA GLY A 417 -45.07 5.58 54.37
C GLY A 417 -44.80 4.10 54.12
N ILE A 418 -43.52 3.74 54.33
CA ILE A 418 -43.04 2.47 54.90
C ILE A 418 -42.84 1.31 53.88
N THR A 419 -41.56 1.20 53.43
CA THR A 419 -40.60 0.04 53.35
C THR A 419 -41.14 -1.41 53.44
N PRO A 420 -40.41 -2.51 53.07
CA PRO A 420 -38.96 -2.70 52.78
C PRO A 420 -38.64 -3.78 51.69
N ASN A 421 -37.34 -4.08 51.46
CA ASN A 421 -36.73 -5.43 51.27
C ASN A 421 -35.45 -5.33 50.39
N LEU A 422 -34.34 -6.06 50.59
CA LEU A 422 -34.09 -7.29 51.34
C LEU A 422 -32.58 -7.39 51.70
N GLU A 423 -32.29 -7.61 52.97
CA GLU A 423 -31.09 -8.26 53.52
C GLU A 423 -31.36 -9.80 53.55
N LYS A 424 -30.44 -10.79 53.52
CA LYS A 424 -29.38 -11.19 54.48
C LYS A 424 -28.91 -12.61 54.05
N ARG A 425 -27.62 -12.92 53.90
CA ARG A 425 -26.63 -13.50 54.87
C ARG A 425 -26.68 -15.02 55.20
N LYS A 426 -25.49 -15.62 54.97
CA LYS A 426 -24.63 -16.49 55.83
C LYS A 426 -25.09 -17.91 56.25
N LEU A 427 -24.19 -18.88 55.99
CA LEU A 427 -23.62 -19.75 57.04
C LEU A 427 -22.31 -20.42 56.57
N MET A 428 -21.41 -20.56 57.54
CA MET A 428 -20.06 -21.14 57.53
C MET A 428 -20.16 -22.55 58.15
N THR A 429 -19.33 -23.54 57.77
CA THR A 429 -18.56 -24.46 58.66
C THR A 429 -17.79 -25.54 57.86
N CYS A 430 -16.57 -25.76 58.35
CA CYS A 430 -15.41 -26.62 58.04
C CYS A 430 -15.59 -28.07 57.52
N TYR A 431 -14.57 -28.54 56.78
CA TYR A 431 -13.63 -29.59 57.24
C TYR A 431 -12.18 -29.27 56.81
N ILE A 432 -11.26 -29.44 57.76
CA ILE A 432 -9.79 -29.25 57.71
C ILE A 432 -9.16 -30.62 57.35
N ILE A 433 -8.04 -30.73 56.62
CA ILE A 433 -6.67 -31.09 57.09
C ILE A 433 -5.82 -31.26 55.80
N ASN A 434 -4.83 -30.38 55.55
CA ASN A 434 -3.39 -30.51 55.87
C ASN A 434 -2.64 -31.40 54.84
N SER A 435 -1.88 -30.82 53.91
CA SER A 435 -0.46 -30.44 54.04
C SER A 435 0.52 -31.57 53.74
N ASP A 436 1.42 -31.24 52.80
CA ASP A 436 2.85 -31.50 52.89
C ASP A 436 3.46 -32.74 52.22
N SER A 437 4.68 -32.48 51.71
CA SER A 437 5.80 -33.41 51.44
C SER A 437 5.89 -34.19 50.11
N LYS A 438 6.78 -33.67 49.25
CA LYS A 438 8.06 -34.27 48.78
C LYS A 438 8.11 -35.69 48.17
N ARG A 439 8.84 -35.76 47.03
CA ARG A 439 9.62 -36.92 46.46
C ARG A 439 8.75 -38.05 45.92
N LYS A 440 9.10 -38.90 44.95
CA LYS A 440 10.10 -39.06 43.86
C LYS A 440 9.67 -40.41 43.22
N TRP A 441 9.77 -40.57 41.89
CA TRP A 441 10.11 -41.81 41.13
C TRP A 441 9.64 -43.20 41.64
N GLU A 442 8.84 -43.96 40.86
CA GLU A 442 9.32 -45.03 39.93
C GLU A 442 8.20 -45.97 39.43
N MET A 443 8.57 -46.76 38.41
CA MET A 443 7.80 -47.62 37.49
C MET A 443 7.03 -48.78 38.13
N LEU A 444 6.00 -49.28 37.41
CA LEU A 444 5.89 -50.69 36.96
C LEU A 444 4.59 -50.92 36.15
N THR A 445 4.75 -51.31 34.88
CA THR A 445 3.82 -52.20 34.12
C THR A 445 4.21 -53.67 34.43
N PRO A 446 3.59 -54.78 33.93
CA PRO A 446 2.82 -54.94 32.68
C PRO A 446 1.66 -56.00 32.66
N LEU A 447 1.07 -56.15 31.46
CA LEU A 447 0.35 -57.33 30.88
C LEU A 447 -1.03 -57.70 31.46
N ALA A 448 -1.97 -58.30 30.72
CA ALA A 448 -2.28 -58.41 29.28
C ALA A 448 -3.62 -59.16 29.15
N ALA A 449 -4.34 -58.82 28.08
CA ALA A 449 -5.22 -59.66 27.23
C ALA A 449 -6.30 -60.60 27.85
N THR A 450 -7.56 -60.45 27.40
CA THR A 450 -8.24 -61.44 26.54
C THR A 450 -9.57 -60.89 25.98
N ARG A 451 -9.80 -61.10 24.68
CA ARG A 451 -11.05 -60.93 23.91
C ARG A 451 -11.86 -62.27 23.92
N PRO A 452 -12.87 -62.51 23.05
CA PRO A 452 -14.22 -61.93 22.96
C PRO A 452 -15.32 -63.03 22.75
N GLY A 453 -16.61 -62.64 22.66
CA GLY A 453 -17.65 -63.43 21.98
C GLY A 453 -19.06 -62.89 22.24
N THR A 454 -19.70 -62.22 21.28
CA THR A 454 -20.84 -62.71 20.43
C THR A 454 -22.07 -63.17 21.23
N VAL A 455 -23.29 -62.66 20.99
CA VAL A 455 -24.22 -63.17 19.97
C VAL A 455 -25.36 -62.16 19.66
N THR A 456 -25.73 -62.14 18.38
CA THR A 456 -26.84 -61.49 17.65
C THR A 456 -28.24 -62.13 17.80
N ARG A 457 -29.33 -61.32 17.70
CA ARG A 457 -30.59 -61.50 16.90
C ARG A 457 -31.69 -60.56 17.45
N ALA A 458 -32.25 -59.57 16.73
CA ALA A 458 -33.07 -59.53 15.49
C ALA A 458 -34.57 -59.80 15.69
N ILE A 459 -35.43 -58.75 15.67
CA ILE A 459 -36.84 -58.74 15.21
C ILE A 459 -37.20 -57.32 14.70
N ALA A 460 -37.86 -57.23 13.55
CA ALA A 460 -38.62 -56.08 12.99
C ALA A 460 -40.01 -56.61 12.53
N PRO A 461 -41.00 -55.84 12.00
CA PRO A 461 -41.18 -54.38 11.88
C PRO A 461 -42.62 -53.88 12.27
N GLY A 462 -42.81 -52.54 12.34
CA GLY A 462 -44.13 -51.89 12.43
C GLY A 462 -44.06 -50.44 11.93
N ARG A 463 -45.03 -50.03 11.10
CA ARG A 463 -45.02 -48.88 10.18
C ARG A 463 -45.16 -47.49 10.83
N ASN A 464 -44.72 -46.49 10.05
CA ASN A 464 -44.98 -45.04 10.12
C ASN A 464 -44.11 -44.21 11.07
N SER A 465 -42.97 -43.72 10.58
CA SER A 465 -42.49 -42.35 10.83
C SER A 465 -41.30 -42.00 9.95
N ILE A 466 -41.34 -40.76 9.46
CA ILE A 466 -40.35 -40.06 8.63
C ILE A 466 -39.03 -39.92 9.40
N PRO A 467 -37.85 -40.07 8.77
CA PRO A 467 -36.67 -40.59 9.47
C PRO A 467 -35.85 -39.54 10.22
N LEU A 468 -35.37 -40.01 11.37
CA LEU A 468 -34.33 -39.57 12.32
C LEU A 468 -33.00 -39.07 11.72
N THR A 469 -32.92 -38.83 10.42
CA THR A 469 -31.71 -38.44 9.68
C THR A 469 -31.39 -36.95 9.85
N VAL A 470 -32.39 -36.10 10.08
CA VAL A 470 -32.19 -34.65 10.25
C VAL A 470 -31.68 -34.31 11.66
N MET A 471 -32.09 -35.09 12.67
CA MET A 471 -31.74 -34.81 14.07
C MET A 471 -30.32 -35.31 14.44
N LEU A 472 -29.84 -36.39 13.82
CA LEU A 472 -28.46 -36.86 13.99
C LEU A 472 -27.44 -36.00 13.23
N MET A 473 -27.83 -35.34 12.14
CA MET A 473 -26.94 -34.48 11.35
C MET A 473 -26.70 -33.13 12.05
N GLY A 474 -27.70 -32.63 12.79
CA GLY A 474 -27.54 -31.45 13.66
C GLY A 474 -26.59 -31.70 14.83
N ILE A 475 -26.65 -32.86 15.47
CA ILE A 475 -25.79 -33.18 16.63
C ILE A 475 -24.33 -33.41 16.23
N ILE A 476 -24.06 -33.96 15.03
CA ILE A 476 -22.70 -34.16 14.52
C ILE A 476 -22.05 -32.83 14.07
N LEU A 477 -22.85 -31.88 13.56
CA LEU A 477 -22.34 -30.55 13.17
C LEU A 477 -21.99 -29.67 14.38
N THR A 478 -22.68 -29.82 15.51
CA THR A 478 -22.38 -29.05 16.73
C THR A 478 -21.26 -29.66 17.58
N LEU A 479 -21.04 -30.98 17.50
CA LEU A 479 -19.97 -31.66 18.24
C LEU A 479 -18.65 -31.79 17.46
N GLY A 480 -18.62 -31.46 16.17
CA GLY A 480 -17.42 -31.47 15.32
C GLY A 480 -16.48 -30.26 15.48
N ALA A 481 -16.81 -29.30 16.35
CA ALA A 481 -16.01 -28.07 16.54
C ALA A 481 -14.90 -28.19 17.59
N GLN A 482 -14.69 -29.36 18.20
CA GLN A 482 -13.60 -29.56 19.17
C GLN A 482 -12.83 -30.87 18.93
N ARG A 483 -11.65 -30.72 18.29
CA ARG A 483 -10.53 -31.67 18.05
C ARG A 483 -10.41 -32.28 16.64
N PRO A 484 -9.17 -32.38 16.07
CA PRO A 484 -8.96 -32.77 14.68
C PRO A 484 -8.95 -34.29 14.49
N LEU A 485 -9.82 -34.80 13.61
CA LEU A 485 -9.82 -36.19 13.16
C LEU A 485 -9.02 -36.33 11.84
N LEU A 486 -7.73 -36.59 11.98
CA LEU A 486 -6.98 -37.36 10.98
C LEU A 486 -7.25 -38.83 11.25
N GLU A 487 -8.31 -39.38 10.67
CA GLU A 487 -8.47 -40.81 10.33
C GLU A 487 -9.84 -41.04 9.67
N ASN A 488 -9.86 -41.80 8.57
CA ASN A 488 -11.02 -42.29 7.78
C ASN A 488 -11.45 -41.52 6.51
N ALA A 489 -10.50 -41.29 5.59
CA ALA A 489 -10.78 -40.89 4.20
C ALA A 489 -11.62 -41.89 3.36
N ARG A 490 -11.87 -43.12 3.86
CA ARG A 490 -12.66 -44.15 3.15
C ARG A 490 -14.18 -44.01 3.33
N VAL A 491 -14.63 -43.39 4.42
CA VAL A 491 -16.06 -43.19 4.70
C VAL A 491 -16.59 -42.05 3.81
N VAL A 492 -15.87 -40.93 3.74
CA VAL A 492 -16.24 -39.77 2.90
C VAL A 492 -16.34 -40.15 1.41
N ARG A 493 -15.45 -41.00 0.89
CA ARG A 493 -15.51 -41.48 -0.51
C ARG A 493 -16.75 -42.33 -0.83
N ARG A 494 -17.27 -43.11 0.13
CA ARG A 494 -18.49 -43.92 -0.04
C ARG A 494 -19.76 -43.06 0.00
N TRP A 495 -19.79 -42.01 0.80
CA TRP A 495 -20.91 -41.06 0.87
C TRP A 495 -21.02 -40.19 -0.38
N VAL A 496 -19.91 -39.76 -0.95
CA VAL A 496 -19.88 -39.01 -2.22
C VAL A 496 -20.36 -39.87 -3.39
N HIS A 497 -19.98 -41.15 -3.45
CA HIS A 497 -20.49 -42.07 -4.49
C HIS A 497 -21.98 -42.41 -4.33
N ALA A 498 -22.49 -42.47 -3.10
CA ALA A 498 -23.91 -42.70 -2.86
C ALA A 498 -24.78 -41.48 -3.27
N ALA A 499 -24.29 -40.26 -3.05
CA ALA A 499 -24.98 -39.04 -3.46
C ALA A 499 -25.06 -38.86 -4.99
N ILE A 500 -24.02 -39.28 -5.72
CA ILE A 500 -23.98 -39.27 -7.18
C ILE A 500 -24.99 -40.28 -7.78
N ASN A 501 -25.12 -41.45 -7.16
CA ASN A 501 -26.04 -42.50 -7.63
C ASN A 501 -27.52 -42.25 -7.29
N LEU A 502 -27.83 -41.30 -6.39
CA LEU A 502 -29.20 -40.94 -6.00
C LEU A 502 -29.78 -39.76 -6.79
N GLY A 503 -29.05 -39.21 -7.78
CA GLY A 503 -29.60 -38.25 -8.75
C GLY A 503 -29.92 -36.84 -8.22
N VAL A 504 -29.34 -36.44 -7.08
CA VAL A 504 -29.69 -35.18 -6.38
C VAL A 504 -29.01 -33.93 -6.97
N LEU A 505 -28.13 -34.07 -7.97
CA LEU A 505 -27.51 -32.96 -8.71
C LEU A 505 -27.90 -33.02 -10.19
N LYS A 506 -29.05 -32.45 -10.54
CA LYS A 506 -29.52 -32.37 -11.94
C LYS A 506 -29.84 -30.97 -12.46
N TRP A 507 -29.55 -29.91 -11.70
CA TRP A 507 -29.69 -28.53 -12.17
C TRP A 507 -28.55 -27.68 -11.62
N VAL A 508 -27.42 -27.62 -12.35
CA VAL A 508 -26.44 -26.51 -12.45
C VAL A 508 -25.39 -26.94 -13.50
N VAL A 509 -25.43 -26.29 -14.67
CA VAL A 509 -24.41 -26.18 -15.75
C VAL A 509 -23.96 -27.46 -16.50
N PRO A 510 -24.17 -27.55 -17.83
CA PRO A 510 -23.50 -28.52 -18.69
C PRO A 510 -22.13 -28.01 -19.18
N SER A 511 -21.24 -28.98 -19.38
CA SER A 511 -19.98 -28.97 -20.16
C SER A 511 -18.69 -28.86 -19.35
N TYR A 512 -18.15 -30.00 -18.93
CA TYR A 512 -16.80 -30.48 -19.29
C TYR A 512 -16.68 -31.94 -18.83
N VAL A 513 -16.78 -32.87 -19.78
CA VAL A 513 -16.49 -34.29 -19.63
C VAL A 513 -15.44 -34.67 -20.67
N SER A 514 -14.60 -35.64 -20.28
CA SER A 514 -13.60 -36.41 -21.05
C SER A 514 -12.18 -35.84 -20.91
N LEU A 515 -11.16 -36.55 -20.43
CA LEU A 515 -10.90 -38.00 -20.35
C LEU A 515 -9.99 -38.34 -19.14
N THR A 516 -10.26 -39.48 -18.50
CA THR A 516 -9.36 -40.28 -17.64
C THR A 516 -8.65 -41.37 -18.50
N PRO A 517 -7.92 -42.41 -18.02
CA PRO A 517 -7.23 -42.71 -16.73
C PRO A 517 -5.80 -43.37 -16.86
N ALA A 518 -5.06 -43.51 -15.76
CA ALA A 518 -4.22 -44.70 -15.38
C ALA A 518 -3.59 -44.44 -13.98
N ARG A 519 -3.93 -45.13 -12.87
CA ARG A 519 -3.51 -46.47 -12.37
C ARG A 519 -1.99 -46.68 -12.38
N GLU A 520 -1.30 -47.25 -11.38
CA GLU A 520 -1.52 -47.72 -9.99
C GLU A 520 -0.10 -48.05 -9.45
N ASP A 521 0.04 -48.40 -8.17
CA ASP A 521 1.20 -49.05 -7.52
C ASP A 521 2.33 -48.19 -6.89
N ILE A 522 2.19 -47.92 -5.59
CA ILE A 522 3.34 -47.85 -4.67
C ILE A 522 3.06 -48.73 -3.46
N ALA A 523 3.97 -49.68 -3.25
CA ALA A 523 4.05 -50.61 -2.14
C ALA A 523 4.45 -49.94 -0.82
N LEU A 524 3.89 -50.47 0.26
CA LEU A 524 4.21 -50.20 1.66
C LEU A 524 5.63 -50.65 2.02
N VAL A 525 6.41 -49.77 2.67
CA VAL A 525 7.40 -50.19 3.68
C VAL A 525 7.27 -49.26 4.90
N ASN A 526 6.79 -49.86 6.00
CA ASN A 526 6.83 -49.30 7.35
C ASN A 526 8.27 -49.29 7.86
N LEU A 527 8.72 -48.19 8.45
CA LEU A 527 9.72 -48.23 9.52
C LEU A 527 9.45 -47.14 10.54
N SER A 528 9.59 -47.56 11.79
CA SER A 528 8.95 -47.08 13.01
C SER A 528 9.49 -45.75 13.54
N ALA A 529 8.55 -44.89 13.93
CA ALA A 529 8.78 -43.74 14.80
C ALA A 529 9.04 -44.21 16.24
N SER A 530 10.27 -44.05 16.73
CA SER A 530 10.56 -43.91 18.17
C SER A 530 12.04 -43.60 18.40
N THR A 531 12.51 -42.42 18.01
CA THR A 531 13.60 -41.64 18.64
C THR A 531 13.84 -40.41 17.77
N VAL A 532 13.17 -39.30 18.09
CA VAL A 532 13.54 -37.87 17.97
C VAL A 532 12.21 -37.10 18.11
N LEU A 533 11.63 -37.14 19.31
CA LEU A 533 10.50 -36.29 19.73
C LEU A 533 11.02 -35.32 20.77
N LYS A 534 12.00 -34.50 20.35
CA LYS A 534 12.43 -33.24 20.98
C LYS A 534 13.02 -32.34 19.89
N SER A 535 12.18 -31.81 19.02
CA SER A 535 12.20 -30.40 18.61
C SER A 535 11.27 -30.19 17.41
N LYS A 536 10.58 -29.04 17.43
CA LYS A 536 9.91 -28.37 16.29
C LYS A 536 8.69 -29.06 15.69
N CYS A 537 7.59 -29.07 16.45
CA CYS A 537 6.29 -28.76 15.85
C CYS A 537 6.21 -27.25 15.64
N CYS A 538 6.47 -26.76 14.42
CA CYS A 538 5.97 -25.46 13.99
C CYS A 538 4.73 -25.75 13.14
N GLY A 539 3.56 -25.63 13.78
CA GLY A 539 2.29 -25.74 13.12
C GLY A 539 2.04 -24.54 12.21
N ILE A 540 1.14 -24.76 11.25
CA ILE A 540 0.46 -23.71 10.49
C ILE A 540 0.03 -22.61 11.49
N MET A 541 0.64 -21.43 11.41
CA MET A 541 0.38 -20.33 12.34
C MET A 541 -1.04 -19.79 12.12
N SER A 542 -1.84 -19.77 13.19
CA SER A 542 -3.09 -19.01 13.26
C SER A 542 -2.80 -17.50 13.21
N PRO A 543 -3.77 -16.66 12.80
CA PRO A 543 -3.65 -15.20 12.95
C PRO A 543 -3.30 -14.82 14.39
N ILE A 544 -2.54 -13.74 14.62
CA ILE A 544 -2.44 -13.14 15.96
C ILE A 544 -3.86 -12.77 16.39
N ASP A 545 -4.32 -13.41 17.45
CA ASP A 545 -5.54 -13.03 18.15
C ASP A 545 -5.27 -11.71 18.88
N THR A 546 -5.77 -10.60 18.33
CA THR A 546 -5.66 -9.26 18.92
C THR A 546 -6.70 -9.02 20.02
N ASP A 547 -7.74 -9.84 20.12
CA ASP A 547 -8.86 -9.60 21.02
C ASP A 547 -8.67 -10.25 22.39
N SER A 548 -7.83 -11.29 22.48
CA SER A 548 -7.59 -12.00 23.75
C SER A 548 -6.47 -11.39 24.59
N ALA A 549 -6.77 -11.12 25.86
CA ALA A 549 -5.79 -10.79 26.89
C ALA A 549 -5.21 -12.03 27.61
N ALA A 550 -5.56 -13.24 27.17
CA ALA A 550 -5.14 -14.47 27.82
C ALA A 550 -3.61 -14.64 27.82
N GLY A 551 -3.05 -14.99 28.98
CA GLY A 551 -1.61 -15.27 29.15
C GLY A 551 -0.70 -14.05 29.28
N VAL A 552 -1.24 -12.83 29.18
CA VAL A 552 -0.43 -11.60 29.14
C VAL A 552 0.12 -11.23 30.52
N GLU A 553 -0.64 -11.47 31.60
CA GLU A 553 -0.21 -11.20 32.98
C GLU A 553 0.93 -12.13 33.46
N GLY A 554 1.05 -13.32 32.86
CA GLY A 554 2.11 -14.28 33.16
C GLY A 554 3.29 -14.22 32.18
N ALA A 555 3.18 -13.41 31.12
CA ALA A 555 4.23 -13.22 30.13
C ALA A 555 5.18 -12.10 30.55
N VAL A 556 6.43 -12.19 30.12
CA VAL A 556 7.46 -11.18 30.37
C VAL A 556 7.69 -10.41 29.07
N PHE A 557 7.48 -9.10 29.12
CA PHE A 557 7.73 -8.20 28.00
C PHE A 557 8.87 -7.25 28.36
N ASP A 558 9.85 -7.13 27.47
CA ASP A 558 10.90 -6.11 27.56
C ASP A 558 10.28 -4.71 27.44
N PHE A 559 9.41 -4.54 26.45
CA PHE A 559 8.77 -3.27 26.14
C PHE A 559 7.25 -3.38 26.12
N VAL A 560 6.58 -2.44 26.78
CA VAL A 560 5.14 -2.24 26.64
C VAL A 560 4.89 -0.91 25.95
N VAL A 561 4.32 -0.96 24.75
CA VAL A 561 3.92 0.19 23.95
C VAL A 561 2.44 0.48 24.21
N VAL A 562 2.14 1.66 24.73
CA VAL A 562 0.79 2.10 25.06
C VAL A 562 0.26 2.95 23.90
N GLY A 563 -0.69 2.41 23.15
CA GLY A 563 -1.24 2.99 21.92
C GLY A 563 -0.73 2.27 20.67
N GLY A 564 -1.63 1.63 19.93
CA GLY A 564 -1.40 1.02 18.62
C GLY A 564 -1.63 2.00 17.47
N GLY A 565 -1.33 3.28 17.69
CA GLY A 565 -1.51 4.36 16.73
C GLY A 565 -0.37 4.50 15.71
N THR A 566 -0.29 5.66 15.08
CA THR A 566 0.70 5.97 14.04
C THR A 566 2.13 5.69 14.49
N SER A 567 2.53 6.20 15.66
CA SER A 567 3.89 6.03 16.19
C SER A 567 4.10 4.70 16.91
N GLY A 568 3.11 4.24 17.68
CA GLY A 568 3.23 3.03 18.48
C GLY A 568 3.49 1.78 17.64
N LEU A 569 2.80 1.62 16.51
CA LEU A 569 3.05 0.49 15.59
C LEU A 569 4.41 0.58 14.91
N VAL A 570 4.89 1.79 14.60
CA VAL A 570 6.25 1.98 14.05
C VAL A 570 7.28 1.51 15.07
N VAL A 571 7.19 1.98 16.31
CA VAL A 571 8.12 1.61 17.38
C VAL A 571 8.08 0.10 17.63
N ALA A 572 6.88 -0.49 17.76
CA ALA A 572 6.74 -1.92 17.99
C ALA A 572 7.31 -2.77 16.84
N ASN A 573 7.04 -2.38 15.59
CA ASN A 573 7.62 -3.05 14.43
C ASN A 573 9.15 -2.98 14.46
N ARG A 574 9.73 -1.79 14.69
CA ARG A 574 11.18 -1.62 14.69
C ARG A 574 11.85 -2.38 15.84
N LEU A 575 11.30 -2.35 17.06
CA LEU A 575 11.88 -3.07 18.19
C LEU A 575 11.85 -4.60 17.98
N THR A 576 10.78 -5.13 17.39
CA THR A 576 10.63 -6.58 17.16
C THR A 576 11.41 -7.11 15.95
N GLU A 577 12.14 -6.26 15.23
CA GLU A 577 13.14 -6.71 14.25
C GLU A 577 14.24 -7.52 14.94
N ASP A 578 14.51 -7.26 16.22
CA ASP A 578 15.34 -8.12 17.06
C ASP A 578 14.48 -9.26 17.65
N PRO A 579 14.74 -10.54 17.28
CA PRO A 579 13.94 -11.67 17.75
C PRO A 579 14.05 -11.93 19.26
N ASP A 580 15.07 -11.40 19.93
CA ASP A 580 15.28 -11.58 21.38
C ASP A 580 14.49 -10.56 22.22
N VAL A 581 13.90 -9.55 21.59
CA VAL A 581 13.11 -8.50 22.26
C VAL A 581 11.63 -8.83 22.25
N GLN A 582 11.01 -8.94 23.42
CA GLN A 582 9.56 -9.16 23.58
C GLN A 582 8.80 -7.84 23.70
N VAL A 583 7.86 -7.59 22.80
CA VAL A 583 7.07 -6.35 22.76
C VAL A 583 5.57 -6.64 22.89
N LEU A 584 4.90 -5.89 23.76
CA LEU A 584 3.45 -5.83 23.85
C LEU A 584 2.94 -4.46 23.41
N VAL A 585 1.95 -4.43 22.52
CA VAL A 585 1.18 -3.23 22.18
C VAL A 585 -0.21 -3.32 22.79
N LEU A 586 -0.62 -2.26 23.50
CA LEU A 586 -1.95 -2.11 24.09
C LEU A 586 -2.71 -0.98 23.38
N GLU A 587 -3.77 -1.30 22.66
CA GLU A 587 -4.62 -0.35 21.93
C GLU A 587 -6.03 -0.30 22.54
N ALA A 588 -6.48 0.89 22.89
CA ALA A 588 -7.79 1.10 23.51
C ALA A 588 -8.96 0.85 22.52
N GLY A 589 -8.73 1.14 21.24
CA GLY A 589 -9.64 0.87 20.13
C GLY A 589 -9.69 -0.60 19.70
N THR A 590 -10.65 -0.90 18.83
CA THR A 590 -10.82 -2.26 18.27
C THR A 590 -10.00 -2.44 16.98
N ASN A 591 -9.73 -3.69 16.59
CA ASN A 591 -9.10 -3.98 15.31
C ASN A 591 -10.12 -3.81 14.17
N ARG A 592 -9.95 -2.78 13.34
CA ARG A 592 -10.85 -2.47 12.21
C ARG A 592 -10.15 -2.45 10.86
N LEU A 593 -8.99 -3.08 10.76
CA LEU A 593 -8.11 -2.99 9.58
C LEU A 593 -8.78 -3.52 8.29
N ASP A 594 -9.81 -4.35 8.41
CA ASP A 594 -10.58 -4.88 7.28
C ASP A 594 -11.86 -4.05 6.97
N ASP A 595 -12.15 -2.98 7.72
CA ASP A 595 -13.32 -2.13 7.48
C ASP A 595 -13.12 -1.25 6.23
N PRO A 596 -14.05 -1.25 5.25
CA PRO A 596 -13.94 -0.45 4.04
C PRO A 596 -13.71 1.04 4.28
N ARG A 597 -14.18 1.61 5.40
CA ARG A 597 -13.95 3.04 5.72
C ARG A 597 -12.49 3.37 6.02
N LEU A 598 -11.71 2.37 6.45
CA LEU A 598 -10.26 2.50 6.65
C LEU A 598 -9.46 2.08 5.42
N ILE A 599 -10.04 1.27 4.53
CA ILE A 599 -9.38 0.81 3.30
C ILE A 599 -9.54 1.81 2.15
N VAL A 600 -10.75 2.36 1.96
CA VAL A 600 -11.05 3.25 0.83
C VAL A 600 -10.67 4.69 1.21
N PRO A 601 -9.70 5.33 0.51
CA PRO A 601 -9.22 6.67 0.89
C PRO A 601 -10.34 7.71 1.04
N GLY A 602 -11.25 7.79 0.06
CA GLY A 602 -12.34 8.75 0.03
C GLY A 602 -13.44 8.54 1.08
N LEU A 603 -13.43 7.42 1.83
CA LEU A 603 -14.41 7.14 2.89
C LEU A 603 -13.92 7.50 4.30
N GLY A 604 -12.70 8.04 4.46
CA GLY A 604 -12.13 8.30 5.79
C GLY A 604 -13.01 9.15 6.70
N ILE A 605 -13.68 10.18 6.14
CA ILE A 605 -14.59 11.07 6.89
C ILE A 605 -15.81 10.32 7.47
N ALA A 606 -16.21 9.19 6.86
CA ALA A 606 -17.32 8.39 7.38
C ALA A 606 -17.01 7.75 8.75
N ALA A 607 -15.72 7.64 9.11
CA ALA A 607 -15.27 7.13 10.41
C ALA A 607 -15.36 8.18 11.54
N PHE A 608 -15.45 9.47 11.23
CA PHE A 608 -15.58 10.51 12.26
C PHE A 608 -16.90 10.37 13.02
N GLU A 609 -16.90 10.74 14.30
CA GLU A 609 -18.08 10.64 15.19
C GLU A 609 -18.58 9.20 15.43
N ASP A 610 -17.88 8.18 14.90
CA ASP A 610 -18.19 6.78 15.17
C ASP A 610 -17.25 6.27 16.28
N PRO A 611 -17.77 5.94 17.47
CA PRO A 611 -16.96 5.54 18.62
C PRO A 611 -16.15 4.24 18.39
N ASP A 612 -16.45 3.48 17.34
CA ASP A 612 -15.65 2.32 16.93
C ASP A 612 -14.30 2.70 16.30
N PHE A 613 -14.16 3.95 15.84
CA PHE A 613 -12.99 4.47 15.10
C PHE A 613 -12.43 5.77 15.66
N ASP A 614 -13.26 6.54 16.36
CA ASP A 614 -12.98 7.90 16.82
C ASP A 614 -13.22 8.01 18.33
N TRP A 615 -12.38 8.77 19.01
CA TRP A 615 -12.59 9.14 20.41
C TRP A 615 -13.74 10.13 20.61
N ASN A 616 -14.18 10.81 19.54
CA ASN A 616 -15.27 11.78 19.54
C ASN A 616 -15.03 12.94 20.50
N PHE A 617 -13.80 13.46 20.55
CA PHE A 617 -13.47 14.58 21.41
C PHE A 617 -14.01 15.90 20.85
N SER A 618 -14.21 16.83 21.78
CA SER A 618 -14.53 18.23 21.51
C SER A 618 -13.76 19.10 22.49
N SER A 619 -13.34 20.28 22.07
CA SER A 619 -12.68 21.22 22.97
C SER A 619 -13.65 21.74 24.05
N SER A 620 -13.09 22.26 25.14
CA SER A 620 -13.81 23.20 26.01
C SER A 620 -14.29 24.41 25.19
N PRO A 621 -15.38 25.09 25.60
CA PRO A 621 -15.80 26.35 24.99
C PRO A 621 -14.64 27.35 24.93
N GLN A 622 -14.39 27.88 23.74
CA GLN A 622 -13.27 28.81 23.49
C GLN A 622 -13.79 30.24 23.49
N GLU A 623 -13.46 31.02 24.53
CA GLU A 623 -13.93 32.41 24.69
C GLU A 623 -13.59 33.27 23.46
N GLN A 624 -12.36 33.15 22.97
CA GLN A 624 -11.85 33.86 21.80
C GLN A 624 -12.55 33.46 20.48
N LEU A 625 -13.31 32.36 20.47
CA LEU A 625 -14.11 31.89 19.34
C LEU A 625 -15.62 31.99 19.66
N ASN A 626 -16.02 33.00 20.43
CA ASN A 626 -17.41 33.26 20.81
C ASN A 626 -18.09 32.08 21.53
N GLY A 627 -17.32 31.36 22.36
CA GLY A 627 -17.82 30.22 23.14
C GLY A 627 -18.00 28.93 22.32
N ARG A 628 -17.59 28.90 21.05
CA ARG A 628 -17.64 27.69 20.22
C ARG A 628 -16.78 26.57 20.81
N GLN A 629 -17.24 25.35 20.62
CA GLN A 629 -16.44 24.14 20.82
C GLN A 629 -15.97 23.62 19.46
N LEU A 630 -14.72 23.15 19.40
CA LEU A 630 -14.11 22.62 18.18
C LEU A 630 -14.17 21.09 18.20
N PRO A 631 -14.58 20.43 17.10
CA PRO A 631 -14.47 18.99 16.99
C PRO A 631 -13.01 18.55 16.92
N ILE A 632 -12.68 17.42 17.56
CA ILE A 632 -11.32 16.86 17.60
C ILE A 632 -11.40 15.33 17.36
N PRO A 633 -11.73 14.89 16.13
CA PRO A 633 -11.67 13.48 15.76
C PRO A 633 -10.24 12.95 15.90
N LEU A 634 -10.07 11.89 16.68
CA LEU A 634 -8.79 11.21 16.91
C LEU A 634 -9.00 9.71 16.84
N GLY A 635 -8.08 8.99 16.17
CA GLY A 635 -8.26 7.56 15.92
C GLY A 635 -8.27 6.73 17.20
N ARG A 636 -9.32 5.92 17.34
CA ARG A 636 -9.56 4.91 18.38
C ARG A 636 -9.64 3.51 17.74
N THR A 637 -8.58 3.13 17.03
CA THR A 637 -8.44 1.83 16.36
C THR A 637 -6.96 1.58 16.04
N LEU A 638 -6.59 0.35 15.65
CA LEU A 638 -5.23 0.06 15.18
C LEU A 638 -4.87 0.93 13.98
N GLY A 639 -3.68 1.54 14.04
CA GLY A 639 -3.23 2.58 13.12
C GLY A 639 -3.56 4.01 13.58
N GLY A 640 -4.41 4.18 14.60
CA GLY A 640 -4.75 5.46 15.20
C GLY A 640 -5.25 6.48 14.18
N SER A 641 -4.90 7.76 14.38
CA SER A 641 -5.36 8.84 13.49
C SER A 641 -4.89 8.69 12.03
N SER A 642 -3.80 7.94 11.74
CA SER A 642 -3.42 7.67 10.34
C SER A 642 -4.46 6.83 9.59
N ALA A 643 -5.26 6.02 10.29
CA ALA A 643 -6.28 5.18 9.69
C ALA A 643 -7.54 5.99 9.28
N ILE A 644 -7.86 7.07 10.00
CA ILE A 644 -9.11 7.83 9.80
C ILE A 644 -8.91 9.23 9.19
N ASN A 645 -7.66 9.68 8.97
CA ASN A 645 -7.40 11.03 8.48
C ASN A 645 -7.87 11.27 7.03
N MET A 646 -7.75 12.51 6.56
CA MET A 646 -8.09 12.89 5.18
C MET A 646 -7.02 12.52 4.13
N GLY A 647 -5.99 11.75 4.50
CA GLY A 647 -5.00 11.19 3.58
C GLY A 647 -3.93 12.18 3.08
N MET A 648 -3.95 13.45 3.48
CA MET A 648 -2.97 14.44 3.05
C MET A 648 -1.61 14.22 3.73
N VAL A 649 -0.54 14.17 2.94
CA VAL A 649 0.85 14.10 3.45
C VAL A 649 1.55 15.41 3.17
N VAL A 650 2.02 16.09 4.21
CA VAL A 650 2.79 17.33 4.11
C VAL A 650 4.08 17.17 4.91
N TYR A 651 5.17 17.76 4.40
CA TYR A 651 6.50 17.63 4.97
C TYR A 651 6.88 18.87 5.78
N PRO A 652 7.57 18.69 6.94
CA PRO A 652 8.01 19.81 7.76
C PRO A 652 9.11 20.61 7.05
N SER A 653 9.31 21.85 7.47
CA SER A 653 10.39 22.70 6.96
C SER A 653 11.73 22.41 7.67
N LYS A 654 12.84 22.73 7.00
CA LYS A 654 14.16 22.74 7.61
C LYS A 654 14.22 23.72 8.79
N VAL A 655 13.72 24.94 8.58
CA VAL A 655 13.74 26.01 9.59
C VAL A 655 13.00 25.61 10.87
N GLY A 656 11.82 25.00 10.73
CA GLY A 656 11.01 24.54 11.85
C GLY A 656 11.65 23.39 12.62
N MET A 657 12.31 22.45 11.94
CA MET A 657 13.04 21.36 12.61
C MET A 657 14.29 21.88 13.31
N ASP A 658 15.07 22.76 12.66
CA ASP A 658 16.25 23.37 13.29
C ASP A 658 15.87 24.20 14.53
N ALA A 659 14.66 24.77 14.57
CA ALA A 659 14.14 25.42 15.76
C ALA A 659 13.94 24.44 16.94
N TRP A 660 13.55 23.18 16.69
CA TRP A 660 13.46 22.18 17.76
C TRP A 660 14.82 21.95 18.41
N GLU A 661 15.89 21.87 17.62
CA GLU A 661 17.25 21.70 18.13
C GLU A 661 17.73 22.91 18.92
N LYS A 662 17.47 24.13 18.43
CA LYS A 662 17.78 25.38 19.13
C LYS A 662 17.07 25.51 20.49
N LEU A 663 15.92 24.85 20.66
CA LEU A 663 15.19 24.78 21.92
C LEU A 663 15.79 23.78 22.94
N GLY A 664 16.99 23.25 22.68
CA GLY A 664 17.73 22.38 23.60
C GLY A 664 17.62 20.89 23.28
N ASN A 665 17.29 20.54 22.04
CA ASN A 665 17.06 19.16 21.61
C ASN A 665 18.10 18.69 20.58
N PRO A 666 19.35 18.43 21.02
CA PRO A 666 20.44 18.09 20.11
C PRO A 666 20.11 16.87 19.24
N GLY A 667 20.42 16.99 17.96
CA GLY A 667 20.16 16.01 16.94
C GLY A 667 18.72 16.02 16.42
N TRP A 668 17.78 16.79 16.95
CA TRP A 668 16.40 16.86 16.46
C TRP A 668 16.17 17.93 15.38
N GLY A 669 17.23 18.58 14.89
CA GLY A 669 17.20 19.46 13.73
C GLY A 669 17.01 18.71 12.42
N TRP A 670 16.99 19.45 11.32
CA TRP A 670 16.75 18.91 9.98
C TRP A 670 17.71 17.79 9.59
N GLU A 671 19.01 17.96 9.85
CA GLU A 671 20.02 16.95 9.51
C GLU A 671 19.79 15.63 10.26
N GLY A 672 19.31 15.70 11.50
CA GLY A 672 19.05 14.52 12.31
C GLY A 672 17.64 13.93 12.17
N LEU A 673 16.73 14.58 11.43
CA LEU A 673 15.36 14.10 11.23
C LEU A 673 15.04 13.79 9.75
N SER A 674 15.64 14.50 8.80
CA SER A 674 15.39 14.32 7.36
C SER A 674 15.69 12.91 6.82
N PRO A 675 16.68 12.14 7.33
CA PRO A 675 16.83 10.74 6.92
C PRO A 675 15.61 9.89 7.26
N TYR A 676 14.98 10.16 8.40
CA TYR A 676 13.78 9.46 8.87
C TYR A 676 12.53 9.89 8.10
N ILE A 677 12.45 11.16 7.70
CA ILE A 677 11.40 11.66 6.80
C ILE A 677 11.42 10.90 5.46
N ARG A 678 12.61 10.54 4.95
CA ARG A 678 12.76 9.74 3.73
C ARG A 678 12.53 8.24 3.95
N LYS A 679 12.82 7.73 5.15
CA LYS A 679 12.75 6.30 5.48
C LYS A 679 11.30 5.76 5.47
N PHE A 680 10.33 6.54 5.93
CA PHE A 680 8.97 6.03 6.15
C PHE A 680 8.13 5.89 4.87
N HIS A 681 8.53 6.51 3.75
CA HIS A 681 7.78 6.49 2.49
C HIS A 681 8.57 5.84 1.36
N LYS A 682 7.86 5.14 0.47
CA LYS A 682 8.34 4.80 -0.88
C LYS A 682 7.69 5.80 -1.84
N ALA A 683 8.43 6.82 -2.28
CA ALA A 683 7.90 7.76 -3.25
C ALA A 683 7.72 7.04 -4.58
N ALA A 684 6.48 6.94 -5.07
CA ALA A 684 6.27 6.75 -6.50
C ALA A 684 6.69 8.05 -7.19
N ALA A 685 7.59 7.99 -8.17
CA ALA A 685 7.87 9.15 -8.99
C ALA A 685 6.54 9.63 -9.61
N PRO A 686 6.23 10.94 -9.62
CA PRO A 686 5.22 11.44 -10.53
C PRO A 686 5.66 11.01 -11.93
N SER A 687 4.80 10.31 -12.67
CA SER A 687 5.08 10.02 -14.07
C SER A 687 5.33 11.35 -14.80
N ASP A 688 6.23 11.39 -15.78
CA ASP A 688 6.40 12.59 -16.65
C ASP A 688 5.11 12.89 -17.48
N GLU A 689 4.06 12.07 -17.29
CA GLU A 689 2.65 12.34 -17.59
C GLU A 689 1.91 13.18 -16.54
N VAL A 690 2.58 14.05 -15.75
CA VAL A 690 1.86 15.22 -15.19
C VAL A 690 1.67 16.32 -16.26
N SER A 691 1.38 15.90 -17.49
CA SER A 691 0.31 16.52 -18.26
C SER A 691 -1.00 16.08 -17.61
N PHE A 692 -1.51 16.87 -16.65
CA PHE A 692 -2.80 16.71 -15.95
C PHE A 692 -3.69 15.59 -16.53
N GLY A 693 -3.51 14.34 -16.08
CA GLY A 693 -4.33 13.22 -16.56
C GLY A 693 -5.79 13.35 -16.11
N ASP A 694 -6.67 12.53 -16.69
CA ASP A 694 -8.12 12.43 -16.41
C ASP A 694 -8.51 12.18 -14.93
N GLN A 695 -7.52 12.08 -14.04
CA GLN A 695 -7.66 11.86 -12.59
C GLN A 695 -7.62 13.16 -11.77
N TYR A 696 -7.20 14.30 -12.33
CA TYR A 696 -7.13 15.57 -11.59
C TYR A 696 -8.25 16.54 -11.99
N MET A 697 -9.00 17.04 -11.00
CA MET A 697 -10.07 18.02 -11.21
C MET A 697 -9.51 19.30 -11.85
N PRO A 698 -10.28 20.02 -12.70
CA PRO A 698 -9.84 21.25 -13.38
C PRO A 698 -9.20 22.30 -12.45
N TYR A 699 -9.59 22.28 -11.18
CA TYR A 699 -9.08 23.13 -10.10
C TYR A 699 -7.58 23.01 -9.87
N HIS A 700 -6.98 21.83 -10.09
CA HIS A 700 -5.55 21.61 -9.88
C HIS A 700 -4.73 22.46 -10.84
N GLY A 701 -5.01 22.36 -12.14
CA GLY A 701 -4.32 23.18 -13.14
C GLY A 701 -4.56 24.67 -12.94
N ALA A 702 -5.77 25.05 -12.52
CA ALA A 702 -6.09 26.45 -12.22
C ALA A 702 -5.29 26.97 -11.02
N TRP A 703 -5.15 26.18 -9.96
CA TRP A 703 -4.38 26.51 -8.76
C TRP A 703 -2.94 26.90 -9.10
N PHE A 704 -2.21 26.03 -9.82
CA PHE A 704 -0.82 26.30 -10.18
C PHE A 704 -0.65 27.56 -11.04
N LYS A 705 -1.52 27.75 -12.03
CA LYS A 705 -1.49 28.93 -12.91
C LYS A 705 -1.81 30.21 -12.16
N THR A 706 -2.75 30.15 -11.20
CA THR A 706 -3.16 31.30 -10.38
C THR A 706 -2.02 31.77 -9.49
N PHE A 707 -1.37 30.87 -8.77
CA PHE A 707 -0.22 31.25 -7.94
C PHE A 707 0.98 31.73 -8.77
N LYS A 708 1.21 31.15 -9.96
CA LYS A 708 2.20 31.67 -10.90
C LYS A 708 1.88 33.12 -11.32
N ALA A 709 0.61 33.43 -11.64
CA ALA A 709 0.17 34.78 -11.98
C ALA A 709 0.31 35.77 -10.81
N LEU A 710 0.16 35.27 -9.57
CA LEU A 710 0.39 36.02 -8.34
C LEU A 710 1.88 36.23 -8.01
N GLY A 711 2.81 35.68 -8.80
CA GLY A 711 4.25 35.81 -8.58
C GLY A 711 4.87 34.70 -7.71
N TYR A 712 4.12 33.65 -7.39
CA TYR A 712 4.55 32.53 -6.54
C TYR A 712 4.50 31.19 -7.31
N PRO A 713 5.34 30.98 -8.34
CA PRO A 713 5.40 29.68 -9.02
C PRO A 713 5.87 28.58 -8.08
N GLN A 714 5.63 27.31 -8.43
CA GLN A 714 6.27 26.20 -7.71
C GLN A 714 7.77 26.22 -8.01
N VAL A 715 8.59 26.47 -6.97
CA VAL A 715 10.05 26.57 -7.13
C VAL A 715 10.76 25.31 -6.63
N GLU A 716 10.30 24.74 -5.51
CA GLU A 716 10.97 23.64 -4.83
C GLU A 716 9.99 22.57 -4.37
N ASP A 717 10.49 21.34 -4.24
CA ASP A 717 9.74 20.21 -3.68
C ASP A 717 9.71 20.31 -2.15
N PRO A 718 8.53 20.46 -1.51
CA PRO A 718 8.40 20.56 -0.07
C PRO A 718 9.06 19.44 0.73
N ILE A 719 9.28 18.27 0.13
CA ILE A 719 9.99 17.14 0.76
C ILE A 719 11.43 17.49 1.15
N LYS A 720 12.03 18.49 0.49
CA LYS A 720 13.39 18.97 0.76
C LYS A 720 13.45 19.91 1.96
N GLY A 721 12.31 20.18 2.62
CA GLY A 721 12.24 21.05 3.79
C GLY A 721 12.15 22.53 3.45
N SER A 722 11.94 22.88 2.18
CA SER A 722 11.82 24.25 1.69
C SER A 722 10.78 24.27 0.56
N GLY A 723 10.14 25.43 0.36
CA GLY A 723 9.15 25.59 -0.70
C GLY A 723 8.19 26.75 -0.44
N VAL A 724 8.04 27.59 -1.46
CA VAL A 724 7.01 28.63 -1.59
C VAL A 724 6.23 28.36 -2.87
N GLY A 725 4.94 28.66 -2.85
CA GLY A 725 4.03 28.48 -3.98
C GLY A 725 3.22 27.17 -3.92
N PRO A 726 2.52 26.84 -5.01
CA PRO A 726 1.57 25.74 -5.08
C PRO A 726 2.27 24.39 -5.20
N PHE A 727 1.65 23.35 -4.65
CA PHE A 727 2.07 21.97 -4.78
C PHE A 727 0.87 21.00 -4.69
N VAL A 728 1.01 19.84 -5.29
CA VAL A 728 0.05 18.73 -5.12
C VAL A 728 0.46 17.97 -3.87
N ASN A 729 -0.48 17.75 -2.95
CA ASN A 729 -0.20 16.96 -1.77
C ASN A 729 -0.07 15.48 -2.18
N PRO A 730 1.01 14.78 -1.77
CA PRO A 730 1.01 13.32 -1.82
C PRO A 730 -0.14 12.76 -0.98
N GLY A 731 -0.79 11.73 -1.51
CA GLY A 731 -1.82 10.99 -0.80
C GLY A 731 -1.23 9.84 0.00
N ALA A 732 -1.76 9.60 1.20
CA ALA A 732 -1.55 8.39 1.98
C ALA A 732 -2.35 7.24 1.36
N VAL A 733 -1.99 6.88 0.13
CA VAL A 733 -2.66 5.89 -0.72
C VAL A 733 -1.59 5.03 -1.36
N ASP A 734 -1.80 3.72 -1.35
CA ASP A 734 -0.94 2.79 -2.08
C ASP A 734 -1.17 2.96 -3.60
N PRO A 735 -0.13 3.26 -4.39
CA PRO A 735 -0.29 3.56 -5.81
C PRO A 735 -0.65 2.33 -6.67
N ILE A 736 -0.56 1.12 -6.12
CA ILE A 736 -0.85 -0.14 -6.82
C ILE A 736 -2.26 -0.62 -6.45
N THR A 737 -2.58 -0.65 -5.16
CA THR A 737 -3.86 -1.19 -4.69
C THR A 737 -4.95 -0.13 -4.60
N HIS A 738 -4.60 1.16 -4.68
CA HIS A 738 -5.49 2.30 -4.46
C HIS A 738 -6.19 2.27 -3.09
N THR A 739 -5.62 1.56 -2.11
CA THR A 739 -6.10 1.53 -0.74
C THR A 739 -5.36 2.56 0.10
N ARG A 740 -5.97 3.02 1.19
CA ARG A 740 -5.33 3.90 2.17
C ARG A 740 -4.05 3.26 2.70
N SER A 741 -2.99 4.06 2.75
CA SER A 741 -1.75 3.74 3.46
C SER A 741 -1.79 4.37 4.86
N HIS A 742 -1.71 3.54 5.89
CA HIS A 742 -1.71 3.97 7.29
C HIS A 742 -0.87 3.01 8.13
N ALA A 743 -0.57 3.37 9.39
CA ALA A 743 0.36 2.59 10.21
C ALA A 743 -0.09 1.13 10.47
N GLY A 744 -1.40 0.89 10.58
CA GLY A 744 -1.97 -0.44 10.74
C GLY A 744 -1.72 -1.36 9.54
N ALA A 745 -1.80 -0.82 8.33
CA ALA A 745 -1.49 -1.55 7.11
C ALA A 745 0.03 -1.71 6.89
N ALA A 746 0.81 -0.64 7.12
CA ALA A 746 2.23 -0.61 6.74
C ALA A 746 3.20 -1.17 7.80
N TYR A 747 2.90 -0.99 9.09
CA TYR A 747 3.77 -1.39 10.21
C TYR A 747 3.20 -2.56 11.02
N PHE A 748 2.02 -3.06 10.65
CA PHE A 748 1.39 -4.23 11.23
C PHE A 748 0.74 -5.11 10.15
N GLY A 749 1.43 -5.31 9.03
CA GLY A 749 1.03 -6.26 7.98
C GLY A 749 1.33 -7.72 8.33
N ASP A 750 0.90 -8.68 7.49
CA ASP A 750 0.93 -10.12 7.78
C ASP A 750 2.28 -10.66 8.25
N SER A 751 3.39 -10.21 7.65
CA SER A 751 4.75 -10.64 8.03
C SER A 751 5.20 -10.11 9.39
N ILE A 752 4.67 -8.97 9.83
CA ILE A 752 4.94 -8.40 11.16
C ILE A 752 4.02 -9.06 12.18
N ARG A 753 2.75 -9.28 11.81
CA ARG A 753 1.76 -10.03 12.60
C ARG A 753 2.14 -11.49 12.83
N SER A 754 3.09 -12.06 12.10
CA SER A 754 3.53 -13.45 12.35
C SER A 754 4.76 -13.53 13.28
N ARG A 755 5.30 -12.38 13.73
CA ARG A 755 6.48 -12.38 14.61
C ARG A 755 6.13 -12.91 16.00
N PRO A 756 6.80 -13.96 16.50
CA PRO A 756 6.47 -14.58 17.78
C PRO A 756 6.80 -13.70 18.99
N ASN A 757 7.64 -12.67 18.80
CA ASN A 757 8.06 -11.71 19.81
C ASN A 757 7.23 -10.40 19.81
N LEU A 758 6.15 -10.34 19.03
CA LEU A 758 5.19 -9.24 19.04
C LEU A 758 3.82 -9.73 19.51
N ARG A 759 3.30 -9.11 20.57
CA ARG A 759 1.90 -9.26 21.00
C ARG A 759 1.17 -7.94 20.83
N VAL A 760 -0.04 -7.97 20.28
CA VAL A 760 -0.93 -6.79 20.18
C VAL A 760 -2.27 -7.14 20.79
N ILE A 761 -2.82 -6.23 21.61
CA ILE A 761 -4.12 -6.40 22.25
C ILE A 761 -4.96 -5.14 22.00
N THR A 762 -6.14 -5.33 21.43
CA THR A 762 -7.14 -4.30 21.17
C THR A 762 -8.26 -4.29 22.21
N GLY A 763 -9.00 -3.18 22.31
CA GLY A 763 -10.01 -2.99 23.36
C GLY A 763 -9.40 -2.89 24.76
N ALA A 764 -8.13 -2.50 24.85
CA ALA A 764 -7.32 -2.49 26.07
C ALA A 764 -7.00 -1.04 26.47
N LEU A 765 -7.82 -0.45 27.35
CA LEU A 765 -7.64 0.91 27.84
C LEU A 765 -6.58 0.94 28.94
N VAL A 766 -5.43 1.54 28.67
CA VAL A 766 -4.42 1.76 29.71
C VAL A 766 -4.88 2.88 30.65
N GLU A 767 -4.95 2.57 31.95
CA GLU A 767 -5.49 3.47 32.96
C GLU A 767 -4.38 4.31 33.62
N LYS A 768 -3.27 3.67 33.99
CA LYS A 768 -2.10 4.32 34.60
C LYS A 768 -0.90 3.38 34.64
N LEU A 769 0.26 3.96 34.94
CA LEU A 769 1.50 3.25 35.24
C LEU A 769 1.56 2.94 36.73
N ILE A 770 2.01 1.73 37.05
CA ILE A 770 2.30 1.32 38.41
C ILE A 770 3.80 1.41 38.59
N SER A 771 4.20 2.12 39.63
CA SER A 771 5.59 2.52 39.80
C SER A 771 6.07 2.45 41.23
N GLU A 772 7.37 2.40 41.38
CA GLU A 772 8.06 2.49 42.66
C GLU A 772 9.26 3.42 42.55
N LYS A 773 9.75 3.90 43.70
CA LYS A 773 10.97 4.70 43.75
C LYS A 773 12.19 3.80 43.86
N ARG A 774 13.11 3.88 42.89
CA ARG A 774 14.46 3.27 42.97
C ARG A 774 15.51 4.36 42.81
N ARG A 775 16.40 4.48 43.80
CA ARG A 775 17.52 5.46 43.80
C ARG A 775 17.06 6.91 43.53
N GLY A 776 15.93 7.31 44.10
CA GLY A 776 15.37 8.66 43.97
C GLY A 776 14.62 8.93 42.66
N LEU A 777 14.56 7.97 41.73
CA LEU A 777 13.81 8.07 40.48
C LEU A 777 12.63 7.08 40.48
N VAL A 778 11.61 7.40 39.68
CA VAL A 778 10.44 6.55 39.48
C VAL A 778 10.74 5.47 38.44
N VAL A 779 10.36 4.23 38.74
CA VAL A 779 10.45 3.10 37.81
C VAL A 779 9.05 2.55 37.61
N ALA A 780 8.57 2.55 36.37
CA ALA A 780 7.35 1.85 36.00
C ALA A 780 7.64 0.33 36.03
N THR A 781 6.95 -0.40 36.91
CA THR A 781 7.08 -1.85 37.08
C THR A 781 5.97 -2.61 36.39
N ALA A 782 4.83 -1.97 36.18
CA ALA A 782 3.71 -2.54 35.43
C ALA A 782 2.83 -1.45 34.79
N VAL A 783 2.03 -1.86 33.82
CA VAL A 783 0.95 -1.05 33.23
C VAL A 783 -0.38 -1.62 33.71
N GLN A 784 -1.23 -0.77 34.31
CA GLN A 784 -2.60 -1.12 34.66
C GLN A 784 -3.50 -0.90 33.45
N VAL A 785 -4.15 -1.95 32.96
CA VAL A 785 -4.97 -1.92 31.75
C VAL A 785 -6.35 -2.51 32.00
N ARG A 786 -7.39 -1.88 31.46
CA ARG A 786 -8.76 -2.38 31.50
C ARG A 786 -9.13 -3.03 30.19
N LYS A 787 -9.60 -4.27 30.25
CA LYS A 787 -10.10 -5.04 29.11
C LYS A 787 -11.26 -5.93 29.54
N ASP A 788 -12.33 -5.96 28.75
CA ASP A 788 -13.51 -6.81 28.97
C ASP A 788 -14.11 -6.66 30.38
N GLY A 789 -14.07 -5.42 30.91
CA GLY A 789 -14.53 -5.07 32.25
C GLY A 789 -13.53 -5.34 33.38
N ASN A 790 -12.50 -6.15 33.13
CA ASN A 790 -11.48 -6.54 34.12
C ASN A 790 -10.27 -5.61 34.07
N THR A 791 -9.62 -5.46 35.22
CA THR A 791 -8.34 -4.77 35.34
C THR A 791 -7.23 -5.80 35.36
N HIS A 792 -6.26 -5.63 34.46
CA HIS A 792 -5.07 -6.44 34.33
C HIS A 792 -3.83 -5.65 34.70
N MET A 793 -2.85 -6.34 35.25
CA MET A 793 -1.57 -5.78 35.66
C MET A 793 -0.48 -6.39 34.80
N ILE A 794 0.07 -5.63 33.87
CA ILE A 794 1.07 -6.14 32.93
C ILE A 794 2.47 -5.74 33.37
N PRO A 795 3.33 -6.68 33.83
CA PRO A 795 4.69 -6.37 34.24
C PRO A 795 5.54 -5.87 33.07
N VAL A 796 6.51 -5.01 33.35
CA VAL A 796 7.43 -4.44 32.37
C VAL A 796 8.86 -4.69 32.81
N GLN A 797 9.70 -5.26 31.94
CA GLN A 797 11.08 -5.59 32.28
C GLN A 797 12.06 -4.47 31.97
N LYS A 798 12.00 -3.86 30.78
CA LYS A 798 12.89 -2.77 30.36
C LYS A 798 12.18 -1.43 30.45
N GLU A 799 11.33 -1.09 29.47
CA GLU A 799 10.73 0.25 29.38
C GLU A 799 9.24 0.26 28.98
N VAL A 800 8.52 1.28 29.46
CA VAL A 800 7.18 1.64 28.98
C VAL A 800 7.31 2.77 27.97
N ILE A 801 6.68 2.61 26.81
CA ILE A 801 6.67 3.59 25.73
C ILE A 801 5.24 4.10 25.56
N LEU A 802 4.99 5.34 25.95
CA LEU A 802 3.72 6.02 25.74
C LEU A 802 3.65 6.52 24.29
N ALA A 803 2.70 6.00 23.52
CA ALA A 803 2.35 6.39 22.16
C ALA A 803 0.82 6.56 22.05
N ALA A 804 0.19 7.01 23.14
CA ALA A 804 -1.26 7.12 23.27
C ALA A 804 -1.83 8.39 22.62
N GLY A 805 -0.94 9.21 22.05
CA GLY A 805 -1.28 10.44 21.37
C GLY A 805 -1.33 11.64 22.30
N VAL A 806 -1.47 12.81 21.69
CA VAL A 806 -1.44 14.14 22.35
C VAL A 806 -2.42 14.28 23.52
N THR A 807 -3.52 13.54 23.54
CA THR A 807 -4.53 13.64 24.61
C THR A 807 -4.32 12.65 25.74
N HIS A 808 -4.04 11.38 25.42
CA HIS A 808 -3.97 10.32 26.44
C HIS A 808 -2.57 10.14 27.03
N SER A 809 -1.49 10.45 26.31
CA SER A 809 -0.13 10.41 26.87
C SER A 809 0.02 11.30 28.13
N PRO A 810 -0.38 12.59 28.12
CA PRO A 810 -0.37 13.41 29.35
C PRO A 810 -1.37 12.89 30.39
N GLN A 811 -2.58 12.48 30.00
CA GLN A 811 -3.58 11.96 30.93
C GLN A 811 -3.09 10.72 31.70
N ILE A 812 -2.44 9.78 31.01
CA ILE A 812 -1.87 8.57 31.64
C ILE A 812 -0.77 8.97 32.61
N LEU A 813 0.10 9.93 32.27
CA LEU A 813 1.11 10.43 33.21
C LEU A 813 0.48 11.05 34.45
N GLU A 814 -0.53 11.91 34.28
CA GLU A 814 -1.23 12.57 35.38
C GLU A 814 -1.92 11.54 36.30
N LEU A 815 -2.66 10.58 35.73
CA LEU A 815 -3.28 9.47 36.48
C LEU A 815 -2.24 8.57 37.17
N SER A 816 -0.99 8.59 36.70
CA SER A 816 0.15 7.89 37.30
C SER A 816 0.88 8.74 38.36
N GLY A 817 0.39 9.94 38.68
CA GLY A 817 1.01 10.83 39.65
C GLY A 817 2.19 11.64 39.11
N ILE A 818 2.32 11.77 37.79
CA ILE A 818 3.38 12.53 37.10
C ILE A 818 2.72 13.71 36.39
N GLY A 819 2.85 14.91 36.96
CA GLY A 819 2.18 16.10 36.42
C GLY A 819 2.23 17.28 37.39
N ASN A 820 1.40 18.30 37.17
CA ASN A 820 1.29 19.44 38.06
C ASN A 820 0.76 18.98 39.44
N GLY A 821 1.59 19.10 40.47
CA GLY A 821 1.26 18.57 41.80
C GLY A 821 -0.01 19.16 42.42
N ASP A 822 -0.35 20.43 42.15
CA ASP A 822 -1.58 21.05 42.66
C ASP A 822 -2.83 20.48 41.96
N LEU A 823 -2.78 20.35 40.64
CA LEU A 823 -3.83 19.73 39.84
C LEU A 823 -4.05 18.27 40.25
N LEU A 824 -2.98 17.50 40.43
CA LEU A 824 -3.10 16.10 40.85
C LEU A 824 -3.78 15.99 42.21
N ARG A 825 -3.38 16.82 43.17
CA ARG A 825 -3.99 16.87 44.51
C ARG A 825 -5.47 17.25 44.46
N SER A 826 -5.88 18.19 43.60
CA SER A 826 -7.29 18.57 43.47
C SER A 826 -8.19 17.44 42.95
N HIS A 827 -7.62 16.46 42.25
CA HIS A 827 -8.32 15.25 41.81
C HIS A 827 -8.08 14.02 42.70
N GLY A 828 -7.45 14.20 43.87
CA GLY A 828 -7.18 13.11 44.81
C GLY A 828 -6.12 12.11 44.33
N ILE A 829 -5.20 12.56 43.48
CA ILE A 829 -4.07 11.76 42.96
C ILE A 829 -2.80 12.16 43.71
N GLU A 830 -2.03 11.18 44.17
CA GLU A 830 -0.73 11.43 44.79
C GLU A 830 0.27 11.95 43.75
N SER A 831 0.93 13.08 44.05
CA SER A 831 2.00 13.61 43.20
C SER A 831 3.32 12.88 43.49
N ILE A 832 3.70 11.97 42.59
CA ILE A 832 4.94 11.19 42.65
C ILE A 832 6.10 11.98 42.03
N VAL A 833 5.86 12.60 40.86
CA VAL A 833 6.78 13.51 40.18
C VAL A 833 6.02 14.79 39.89
N ASN A 834 6.41 15.88 40.53
CA ASN A 834 5.90 17.20 40.18
C ASN A 834 6.57 17.67 38.88
N ASN A 835 5.83 17.61 37.78
CA ASN A 835 6.21 18.18 36.50
C ASN A 835 5.03 18.98 35.93
N PRO A 836 4.98 20.30 36.16
CA PRO A 836 3.86 21.13 35.71
C PRO A 836 3.78 21.29 34.19
N GLY A 837 4.76 20.83 33.41
CA GLY A 837 4.70 20.87 31.95
C GLY A 837 3.85 19.76 31.32
N VAL A 838 3.44 18.74 32.08
CA VAL A 838 2.57 17.66 31.57
C VAL A 838 1.17 18.22 31.30
N GLY A 839 0.69 18.03 30.07
CA GLY A 839 -0.61 18.53 29.61
C GLY A 839 -0.58 19.96 29.06
N GLU A 840 0.49 20.70 29.31
CA GLU A 840 0.64 22.09 28.86
C GLU A 840 1.17 22.18 27.41
N ASN A 841 1.21 23.39 26.84
CA ASN A 841 1.81 23.64 25.53
C ASN A 841 1.10 22.92 24.35
N LEU A 842 -0.20 22.66 24.48
CA LEU A 842 -0.99 22.19 23.34
C LEU A 842 -0.94 23.22 22.20
N GLN A 843 -0.62 22.74 21.01
CA GLN A 843 -0.59 23.50 19.76
C GLN A 843 -1.45 22.77 18.72
N ASP A 844 -2.06 23.54 17.83
CA ASP A 844 -2.85 23.03 16.72
C ASP A 844 -2.98 24.11 15.63
N HIS A 845 -3.06 23.65 14.38
CA HIS A 845 -3.33 24.50 13.23
C HIS A 845 -4.79 24.94 13.22
N GLY A 846 -5.02 26.24 13.42
CA GLY A 846 -6.32 26.88 13.17
C GLY A 846 -6.58 27.04 11.67
N TYR A 847 -7.73 26.59 11.19
CA TYR A 847 -8.11 26.61 9.79
C TYR A 847 -9.37 27.47 9.56
N VAL A 848 -9.30 28.43 8.65
CA VAL A 848 -10.45 29.23 8.17
C VAL A 848 -10.62 28.99 6.68
N SER A 849 -11.86 28.78 6.23
CA SER A 849 -12.16 28.54 4.82
C SER A 849 -13.37 29.28 4.31
N PHE A 850 -13.34 29.59 3.01
CA PHE A 850 -14.44 30.17 2.26
C PHE A 850 -14.84 29.25 1.10
N SER A 851 -16.13 28.97 0.97
CA SER A 851 -16.71 28.15 -0.09
C SER A 851 -17.34 29.03 -1.16
N TYR A 852 -16.99 28.76 -2.42
CA TYR A 852 -17.40 29.52 -3.61
C TYR A 852 -18.10 28.58 -4.60
N GLU A 853 -19.25 29.00 -5.13
CA GLU A 853 -19.98 28.23 -6.14
C GLU A 853 -19.16 28.14 -7.43
N VAL A 854 -19.02 26.93 -7.98
CA VAL A 854 -18.25 26.68 -9.21
C VAL A 854 -19.08 26.98 -10.44
N ALA A 855 -18.41 27.35 -11.53
CA ALA A 855 -19.07 27.58 -12.82
C ALA A 855 -19.83 26.32 -13.30
N ASP A 856 -20.91 26.52 -14.06
CA ASP A 856 -21.79 25.44 -14.50
C ASP A 856 -21.01 24.39 -15.32
N GLY A 857 -21.25 23.11 -15.03
CA GLY A 857 -20.57 21.98 -15.69
C GLY A 857 -19.23 21.57 -15.07
N LEU A 858 -18.72 22.29 -14.06
CA LEU A 858 -17.52 21.87 -13.35
C LEU A 858 -17.83 20.83 -12.26
N PRO A 859 -17.00 19.78 -12.11
CA PRO A 859 -17.27 18.69 -11.19
C PRO A 859 -16.98 19.10 -9.74
N SER A 860 -17.76 18.66 -8.76
CA SER A 860 -17.48 18.89 -7.33
C SER A 860 -17.77 17.63 -6.51
N GLY A 861 -17.07 17.45 -5.39
CA GLY A 861 -17.38 16.42 -4.41
C GLY A 861 -18.80 16.54 -3.84
N ASP A 862 -19.40 17.73 -3.92
CA ASP A 862 -20.80 17.97 -3.56
C ASP A 862 -21.79 17.17 -4.43
N MET A 863 -21.36 16.68 -5.61
CA MET A 863 -22.17 15.77 -6.44
C MET A 863 -22.48 14.44 -5.75
N ALA A 864 -21.68 14.03 -4.76
CA ALA A 864 -21.92 12.82 -3.98
C ALA A 864 -23.16 12.90 -3.08
N GLN A 865 -23.81 14.07 -2.98
CA GLN A 865 -25.14 14.20 -2.40
C GLN A 865 -26.20 13.41 -3.18
N ASP A 866 -26.01 13.24 -4.49
CA ASP A 866 -26.85 12.35 -5.30
C ASP A 866 -26.46 10.88 -5.01
N PRO A 867 -27.38 10.06 -4.48
CA PRO A 867 -27.10 8.66 -4.20
C PRO A 867 -26.64 7.85 -5.42
N ALA A 868 -27.08 8.22 -6.63
CA ALA A 868 -26.66 7.55 -7.86
C ALA A 868 -25.19 7.86 -8.19
N VAL A 869 -24.75 9.11 -7.98
CA VAL A 869 -23.35 9.50 -8.16
C VAL A 869 -22.46 8.84 -7.12
N ALA A 870 -22.88 8.82 -5.85
CA ALA A 870 -22.16 8.13 -4.79
C ALA A 870 -22.02 6.62 -5.08
N ALA A 871 -23.10 5.97 -5.54
CA ALA A 871 -23.08 4.57 -5.92
C ALA A 871 -22.18 4.30 -7.13
N ALA A 872 -22.17 5.19 -8.13
CA ALA A 872 -21.29 5.08 -9.28
C ALA A 872 -19.81 5.24 -8.90
N ALA A 873 -19.48 6.18 -8.01
CA ALA A 873 -18.11 6.35 -7.50
C ALA A 873 -17.64 5.11 -6.72
N MET A 874 -18.52 4.50 -5.91
CA MET A 874 -18.24 3.25 -5.22
C MET A 874 -18.03 2.09 -6.19
N ALA A 875 -18.87 1.97 -7.22
CA ALA A 875 -18.74 0.92 -8.23
C ALA A 875 -17.44 1.04 -9.04
N ALA A 876 -17.04 2.26 -9.39
CA ALA A 876 -15.75 2.53 -10.04
C ALA A 876 -14.57 2.09 -9.16
N TYR A 877 -14.58 2.48 -7.89
CA TYR A 877 -13.54 2.08 -6.94
C TYR A 877 -13.49 0.56 -6.74
N GLN A 878 -14.64 -0.11 -6.57
CA GLN A 878 -14.70 -1.56 -6.39
C GLN A 878 -14.21 -2.35 -7.61
N LYS A 879 -14.36 -1.79 -8.81
CA LYS A 879 -13.95 -2.43 -10.06
C LYS A 879 -12.44 -2.49 -10.21
N ASP A 880 -11.75 -1.37 -10.00
CA ASP A 880 -10.33 -1.22 -10.32
C ASP A 880 -9.61 -0.13 -9.49
N GLY A 881 -10.22 0.38 -8.42
CA GLY A 881 -9.65 1.43 -7.58
C GLY A 881 -9.74 2.84 -8.18
N SER A 882 -10.37 2.99 -9.35
CA SER A 882 -10.50 4.28 -10.04
C SER A 882 -11.58 5.19 -9.45
N GLY A 883 -11.57 6.45 -9.90
CA GLY A 883 -12.53 7.46 -9.50
C GLY A 883 -12.16 8.22 -8.21
N PRO A 884 -13.04 9.12 -7.76
CA PRO A 884 -12.71 10.09 -6.71
C PRO A 884 -12.45 9.46 -5.33
N LEU A 885 -12.87 8.21 -5.11
CA LEU A 885 -12.67 7.51 -3.84
C LEU A 885 -11.27 6.91 -3.68
N GLY A 886 -10.54 6.69 -4.78
CA GLY A 886 -9.20 6.10 -4.78
C GLY A 886 -8.05 7.10 -4.68
N MET A 887 -8.34 8.39 -4.45
CA MET A 887 -7.33 9.45 -4.45
C MET A 887 -7.55 10.47 -3.33
N VAL A 888 -6.56 11.34 -3.13
CA VAL A 888 -6.65 12.53 -2.27
C VAL A 888 -6.66 13.77 -3.17
N GLY A 889 -7.83 14.40 -3.32
CA GLY A 889 -8.06 15.50 -4.27
C GLY A 889 -7.73 16.90 -3.76
N LEU A 890 -6.90 17.04 -2.72
CA LEU A 890 -6.57 18.31 -2.09
C LEU A 890 -5.25 18.88 -2.63
N VAL A 891 -5.22 20.15 -3.02
CA VAL A 891 -3.97 20.87 -3.36
C VAL A 891 -3.65 21.92 -2.34
N SER A 892 -2.37 22.26 -2.24
CA SER A 892 -1.90 23.24 -1.28
C SER A 892 -0.99 24.29 -1.90
N ALA A 893 -0.78 25.38 -1.17
CA ALA A 893 0.28 26.33 -1.46
C ALA A 893 0.88 26.82 -0.15
N PHE A 894 2.21 26.93 -0.11
CA PHE A 894 2.90 27.56 1.00
C PHE A 894 3.19 29.02 0.65
N MET A 895 2.83 29.92 1.57
CA MET A 895 2.99 31.35 1.35
C MET A 895 3.78 31.99 2.49
N PRO A 896 4.80 32.81 2.19
CA PRO A 896 5.49 33.62 3.18
C PRO A 896 4.53 34.65 3.80
N CYS A 897 5.02 35.36 4.81
CA CYS A 897 4.33 36.52 5.32
C CYS A 897 4.04 37.47 4.16
N LEU A 898 2.78 37.89 4.01
CA LEU A 898 2.36 38.71 2.88
C LEU A 898 3.15 40.04 2.86
N ASP A 899 3.38 40.58 1.66
CA ASP A 899 4.03 41.87 1.45
C ASP A 899 3.11 43.01 1.93
N PHE A 900 3.15 43.30 3.23
CA PHE A 900 2.41 44.42 3.83
C PHE A 900 3.17 45.74 3.68
N PRO A 901 2.43 46.86 3.65
CA PRO A 901 3.01 48.17 3.94
C PRO A 901 3.88 48.15 5.20
N SER A 902 4.96 48.94 5.22
CA SER A 902 5.99 48.86 6.25
C SER A 902 5.45 49.16 7.66
N ASP A 903 4.45 50.01 7.77
CA ASP A 903 3.73 50.36 8.99
C ASP A 903 2.87 49.20 9.51
N GLU A 904 2.13 48.51 8.64
CA GLU A 904 1.37 47.31 9.01
C GLU A 904 2.29 46.16 9.44
N ARG A 905 3.43 46.00 8.77
CA ARG A 905 4.46 45.03 9.18
C ARG A 905 5.03 45.39 10.55
N ALA A 906 5.29 46.68 10.82
CA ALA A 906 5.76 47.12 12.13
C ALA A 906 4.72 46.85 13.24
N GLN A 907 3.43 47.07 12.97
CA GLN A 907 2.35 46.75 13.88
C GLN A 907 2.29 45.24 14.18
N LEU A 908 2.37 44.39 13.15
CA LEU A 908 2.42 42.94 13.33
C LEU A 908 3.59 42.50 14.21
N LEU A 909 4.78 43.07 14.00
CA LEU A 909 5.97 42.76 14.80
C LEU A 909 5.80 43.20 16.26
N GLN A 910 5.17 44.35 16.52
CA GLN A 910 4.85 44.78 17.89
C GLN A 910 3.86 43.83 18.58
N MET A 911 2.94 43.22 17.82
CA MET A 911 1.98 42.26 18.36
C MET A 911 2.64 40.93 18.80
N LEU A 912 3.83 40.61 18.30
CA LEU A 912 4.59 39.44 18.75
C LEU A 912 5.08 39.55 20.20
N ASP A 913 5.09 40.76 20.76
CA ASP A 913 5.45 41.01 22.16
C ASP A 913 4.22 41.05 23.09
N ILE A 914 3.00 40.96 22.54
CA ILE A 914 1.77 40.98 23.34
C ILE A 914 1.51 39.60 23.89
N HIS A 915 1.66 39.44 25.20
CA HIS A 915 1.33 38.21 25.90
C HIS A 915 -0.10 38.29 26.43
N SER A 916 -0.92 37.30 26.12
CA SER A 916 -2.32 37.20 26.57
C SER A 916 -2.42 36.87 28.07
N GLY A 917 -2.03 37.80 28.94
CA GLY A 917 -2.31 37.80 30.38
C GLY A 917 -1.76 36.60 31.16
N GLY A 918 -0.54 36.71 31.67
CA GLY A 918 0.11 35.72 32.56
C GLY A 918 1.63 35.91 32.58
N GLU A 919 2.33 35.40 33.59
CA GLU A 919 3.79 35.29 33.52
C GLU A 919 4.16 34.20 32.49
N ILE A 920 4.91 34.56 31.46
CA ILE A 920 5.45 33.59 30.50
C ILE A 920 6.54 32.75 31.15
N SER A 921 6.50 31.44 30.94
CA SER A 921 7.58 30.58 31.41
C SER A 921 8.88 30.84 30.62
N PRO A 922 10.07 30.54 31.20
CA PRO A 922 11.33 30.63 30.45
C PRO A 922 11.32 29.83 29.14
N GLY A 923 10.69 28.66 29.12
CA GLY A 923 10.53 27.85 27.91
C GLY A 923 9.60 28.48 26.88
N GLN A 924 8.45 29.01 27.30
CA GLN A 924 7.55 29.75 26.42
C GLN A 924 8.23 30.95 25.78
N LYS A 925 9.04 31.68 26.56
CA LYS A 925 9.84 32.78 26.02
C LYS A 925 10.79 32.31 24.91
N LYS A 926 11.54 31.22 25.13
CA LYS A 926 12.43 30.65 24.11
C LYS A 926 11.67 30.19 22.85
N GLN A 927 10.50 29.57 23.04
CA GLN A 927 9.61 29.18 21.93
C GLN A 927 9.13 30.39 21.13
N PHE A 928 8.66 31.45 21.80
CA PHE A 928 8.21 32.68 21.14
C PHE A 928 9.34 33.42 20.44
N ASP A 929 10.54 33.43 21.00
CA ASP A 929 11.72 33.99 20.35
C ASP A 929 12.09 33.20 19.07
N ALA A 930 12.00 31.86 19.11
CA ALA A 930 12.21 31.02 17.92
C ALA A 930 11.12 31.28 16.86
N LEU A 931 9.84 31.30 17.26
CA LEU A 931 8.73 31.58 16.35
C LEU A 931 8.82 32.98 15.74
N ARG A 932 9.27 33.98 16.50
CA ARG A 932 9.54 35.33 15.99
C ARG A 932 10.59 35.31 14.88
N GLN A 933 11.70 34.59 15.07
CA GLN A 933 12.72 34.44 14.04
C GLN A 933 12.16 33.80 12.77
N ILE A 934 11.34 32.75 12.93
CA ILE A 934 10.68 32.04 11.82
C ILE A 934 9.76 33.00 11.05
N LEU A 935 8.88 33.74 11.74
CA LEU A 935 7.95 34.68 11.10
C LEU A 935 8.66 35.88 10.45
N GLN A 936 9.88 36.21 10.87
CA GLN A 936 10.69 37.27 10.29
C GLN A 936 11.51 36.82 9.07
N ASP A 937 11.67 35.52 8.86
CA ASP A 937 12.35 34.97 7.69
C ASP A 937 11.48 35.17 6.44
N PRO A 938 11.92 35.98 5.46
CA PRO A 938 11.14 36.24 4.26
C PRO A 938 10.96 35.00 3.37
N ASN A 939 11.76 33.95 3.57
CA ASN A 939 11.70 32.74 2.76
C ASN A 939 10.90 31.61 3.43
N GLU A 940 10.54 31.75 4.70
CA GLU A 940 9.77 30.73 5.41
C GLU A 940 8.26 31.02 5.33
N PRO A 941 7.45 30.05 4.86
CA PRO A 941 6.01 30.19 4.81
C PRO A 941 5.38 30.44 6.19
N THR A 942 4.50 31.44 6.28
CA THR A 942 3.70 31.69 7.49
C THR A 942 2.33 31.04 7.43
N ALA A 943 1.87 30.65 6.23
CA ALA A 943 0.61 29.94 6.05
C ALA A 943 0.68 28.87 4.97
N GLN A 944 -0.17 27.86 5.15
CA GLN A 944 -0.55 26.92 4.12
C GLN A 944 -1.97 27.24 3.66
N TYR A 945 -2.16 27.36 2.36
CA TYR A 945 -3.45 27.40 1.71
C TYR A 945 -3.84 26.01 1.23
N ILE A 946 -5.12 25.66 1.32
CA ILE A 946 -5.67 24.39 0.85
C ILE A 946 -6.88 24.68 -0.03
N LEU A 947 -6.96 24.02 -1.18
CA LEU A 947 -8.18 23.97 -1.98
C LEU A 947 -8.81 22.59 -1.84
N SER A 948 -10.04 22.57 -1.34
CA SER A 948 -10.90 21.39 -1.26
C SER A 948 -11.95 21.44 -2.35
N PRO A 949 -12.13 20.39 -3.17
CA PRO A 949 -13.09 20.39 -4.27
C PRO A 949 -14.53 20.09 -3.81
N PHE A 950 -14.94 20.61 -2.66
CA PHE A 950 -16.24 20.42 -2.01
C PHE A 950 -16.46 21.51 -0.96
N GLN A 951 -17.69 21.70 -0.50
CA GLN A 951 -17.99 22.69 0.53
C GLN A 951 -17.45 22.27 1.93
N VAL A 952 -16.83 23.21 2.63
CA VAL A 952 -16.52 23.12 4.07
C VAL A 952 -17.47 24.04 4.84
N LEU A 953 -18.08 23.54 5.92
CA LEU A 953 -19.12 24.24 6.68
C LEU A 953 -18.75 24.43 8.17
N PRO A 954 -17.90 25.41 8.52
CA PRO A 954 -17.40 25.57 9.89
C PRO A 954 -18.47 25.85 10.95
N ARG A 955 -19.66 26.33 10.56
CA ARG A 955 -20.79 26.62 11.47
C ARG A 955 -21.55 25.37 11.90
N GLU A 956 -21.30 24.23 11.26
CA GLU A 956 -21.84 22.93 11.67
C GLU A 956 -21.02 22.28 12.81
N ALA A 957 -19.94 22.94 13.25
CA ALA A 957 -19.23 22.52 14.45
C ALA A 957 -20.17 22.52 15.67
N PRO A 958 -20.07 21.53 16.59
CA PRO A 958 -18.96 20.60 16.75
C PRO A 958 -19.11 19.27 15.98
N SER A 959 -19.93 19.19 14.92
CA SER A 959 -19.98 17.98 14.09
C SER A 959 -18.89 18.02 13.01
N SER A 960 -17.90 17.12 13.08
CA SER A 960 -16.91 16.90 12.01
C SER A 960 -17.57 16.43 10.72
N LYS A 961 -18.62 15.60 10.80
CA LYS A 961 -19.40 15.15 9.63
C LYS A 961 -20.20 16.30 9.04
N GLY A 962 -20.79 17.17 9.87
CA GLY A 962 -21.44 18.40 9.43
C GLY A 962 -20.46 19.33 8.71
N VAL A 963 -19.25 19.50 9.25
CA VAL A 963 -18.21 20.36 8.66
C VAL A 963 -17.67 19.80 7.33
N PHE A 964 -17.34 18.50 7.27
CA PHE A 964 -16.56 17.91 6.15
C PHE A 964 -17.25 16.79 5.34
N GLY A 965 -18.28 16.12 5.89
CA GLY A 965 -18.93 14.96 5.27
C GLY A 965 -19.80 15.26 4.04
N LEU A 966 -19.60 14.53 2.95
CA LEU A 966 -20.19 14.82 1.63
C LEU A 966 -21.65 14.35 1.41
N ALA A 967 -22.35 13.95 2.47
CA ALA A 967 -23.70 13.35 2.39
C ALA A 967 -24.83 14.38 2.61
N HIS A 968 -26.08 13.90 2.54
CA HIS A 968 -27.34 14.65 2.61
C HIS A 968 -27.40 15.79 3.64
N GLY A 969 -28.14 16.86 3.32
CA GLY A 969 -28.39 17.99 4.22
C GLY A 969 -27.47 19.21 4.01
N ARG A 970 -26.74 19.22 2.89
CA ARG A 970 -25.79 20.28 2.51
C ARG A 970 -26.47 21.42 1.74
N HIS A 971 -25.75 22.53 1.52
CA HIS A 971 -26.25 23.63 0.70
C HIS A 971 -26.43 23.18 -0.77
N PRO A 972 -27.52 23.63 -1.45
CA PRO A 972 -27.72 23.32 -2.86
C PRO A 972 -26.66 24.01 -3.71
N GLY A 973 -26.18 23.30 -4.74
CA GLY A 973 -25.13 23.77 -5.65
C GLY A 973 -23.83 22.99 -5.51
N PHE A 974 -22.84 23.39 -6.30
CA PHE A 974 -21.52 22.77 -6.34
C PHE A 974 -20.47 23.80 -5.96
N PHE A 975 -19.58 23.46 -5.04
CA PHE A 975 -18.63 24.40 -4.47
C PHE A 975 -17.20 23.84 -4.50
N ILE A 976 -16.25 24.76 -4.45
CA ILE A 976 -14.91 24.51 -3.90
C ILE A 976 -14.73 25.36 -2.64
N SER A 977 -13.86 24.91 -1.73
CA SER A 977 -13.44 25.69 -0.57
C SER A 977 -11.97 26.03 -0.66
N ILE A 978 -11.64 27.31 -0.51
CA ILE A 978 -10.25 27.77 -0.31
C ILE A 978 -10.12 28.08 1.17
N GLY A 979 -9.14 27.48 1.82
CA GLY A 979 -8.85 27.71 3.22
C GLY A 979 -7.39 28.04 3.49
N SER A 980 -7.13 28.64 4.64
CA SER A 980 -5.80 28.98 5.11
C SER A 980 -5.63 28.54 6.57
N LEU A 981 -4.44 28.04 6.88
CA LEU A 981 -3.99 27.73 8.23
C LEU A 981 -2.61 28.33 8.47
N LEU A 982 -2.36 28.81 9.69
CA LEU A 982 -1.07 29.39 10.08
C LEU A 982 -0.06 28.30 10.40
N SER A 983 1.07 28.29 9.70
CA SER A 983 2.08 27.24 9.80
C SER A 983 2.80 27.17 11.15
N TYR A 984 2.79 28.26 11.93
CA TYR A 984 3.57 28.37 13.16
C TYR A 984 2.80 29.10 14.25
N PRO A 985 2.08 28.36 15.11
CA PRO A 985 1.18 28.99 16.03
C PRO A 985 1.80 29.56 17.30
N PHE A 986 1.37 30.77 17.67
CA PHE A 986 1.72 31.41 18.95
C PHE A 986 0.75 31.04 20.07
N SER A 987 -0.50 30.76 19.71
CA SER A 987 -1.50 30.25 20.65
C SER A 987 -1.01 29.01 21.40
N ARG A 988 -1.38 28.90 22.67
CA ARG A 988 -1.17 27.71 23.51
C ARG A 988 -2.45 27.34 24.22
N GLY A 989 -2.70 26.04 24.27
CA GLY A 989 -3.76 25.40 25.02
C GLY A 989 -3.21 24.37 25.99
N SER A 990 -4.09 23.50 26.49
CA SER A 990 -3.72 22.40 27.39
C SER A 990 -4.64 21.18 27.26
N VAL A 991 -4.17 20.04 27.75
CA VAL A 991 -4.94 18.80 27.93
C VAL A 991 -4.68 18.24 29.31
N HIS A 992 -5.72 18.20 30.15
CA HIS A 992 -5.62 17.69 31.52
C HIS A 992 -6.75 16.71 31.81
N LEU A 993 -6.51 15.78 32.75
CA LEU A 993 -7.56 14.92 33.27
C LEU A 993 -8.74 15.71 33.83
N ALA A 994 -9.96 15.23 33.60
CA ALA A 994 -11.17 15.82 34.18
C ALA A 994 -11.46 15.29 35.60
N SER A 995 -10.96 14.09 35.90
CA SER A 995 -11.09 13.41 37.18
C SER A 995 -10.06 12.29 37.29
N ASN A 996 -10.03 11.59 38.43
CA ASN A 996 -9.23 10.39 38.62
C ASN A 996 -9.85 9.11 38.01
N ASP A 997 -10.96 9.21 37.28
CA ASP A 997 -11.55 8.08 36.55
C ASP A 997 -10.89 8.01 35.15
N PRO A 998 -10.13 6.95 34.85
CA PRO A 998 -9.41 6.80 33.58
C PRO A 998 -10.33 6.72 32.36
N LYS A 999 -11.64 6.48 32.54
CA LYS A 999 -12.61 6.43 31.43
C LYS A 999 -13.14 7.81 31.05
N ARG A 1000 -12.91 8.83 31.88
CA ARG A 1000 -13.37 10.18 31.59
C ARG A 1000 -12.46 10.80 30.55
N SER A 1001 -13.06 11.37 29.51
CA SER A 1001 -12.33 12.16 28.53
C SER A 1001 -11.56 13.30 29.22
N PRO A 1002 -10.32 13.58 28.79
CA PRO A 1002 -9.60 14.74 29.30
C PRO A 1002 -10.28 16.05 28.86
N ILE A 1003 -10.06 17.11 29.62
CA ILE A 1003 -10.44 18.47 29.27
C ILE A 1003 -9.42 18.97 28.24
N ILE A 1004 -9.89 19.34 27.04
CA ILE A 1004 -9.03 19.83 25.96
C ILE A 1004 -9.33 21.31 25.75
N ASP A 1005 -8.40 22.16 26.15
CA ASP A 1005 -8.43 23.58 25.83
C ASP A 1005 -7.57 23.84 24.59
N SER A 1006 -8.19 24.12 23.44
CA SER A 1006 -7.47 24.22 22.16
C SER A 1006 -6.54 25.45 22.10
N GLY A 1007 -6.97 26.59 22.63
CA GLY A 1007 -6.21 27.84 22.56
C GLY A 1007 -6.10 28.46 21.16
N ILE A 1008 -6.65 27.84 20.10
CA ILE A 1008 -6.65 28.39 18.73
C ILE A 1008 -7.13 29.86 18.74
N LEU A 1009 -6.37 30.75 18.07
CA LEU A 1009 -6.57 32.20 18.00
C LEU A 1009 -6.51 32.99 19.33
N ARG A 1010 -6.16 32.38 20.46
CA ARG A 1010 -5.98 33.06 21.75
C ARG A 1010 -4.91 34.16 21.73
N HIS A 1011 -3.82 33.96 21.01
CA HIS A 1011 -2.77 34.99 20.91
C HIS A 1011 -3.16 36.05 19.86
N PRO A 1012 -3.05 37.36 20.14
CA PRO A 1012 -3.56 38.41 19.25
C PRO A 1012 -2.88 38.44 17.87
N VAL A 1013 -1.55 38.21 17.81
CA VAL A 1013 -0.83 38.12 16.52
C VAL A 1013 -1.39 37.03 15.60
N HIS A 1014 -1.97 36.02 16.21
CA HIS A 1014 -2.46 34.84 15.55
C HIS A 1014 -3.79 35.13 14.84
N LEU A 1015 -4.69 35.82 15.54
CA LEU A 1015 -5.92 36.35 14.94
C LEU A 1015 -5.62 37.38 13.83
N GLU A 1016 -4.62 38.24 14.01
CA GLU A 1016 -4.18 39.21 13.00
C GLU A 1016 -3.71 38.52 11.71
N LEU A 1017 -2.78 37.56 11.82
CA LEU A 1017 -2.25 36.82 10.69
C LEU A 1017 -3.34 36.03 9.97
N GLN A 1018 -4.21 35.33 10.72
CA GLN A 1018 -5.29 34.56 10.12
C GLN A 1018 -6.29 35.44 9.36
N ALA A 1019 -6.64 36.61 9.90
CA ALA A 1019 -7.52 37.56 9.23
C ALA A 1019 -6.93 38.09 7.92
N ARG A 1020 -5.63 38.40 7.91
CA ARG A 1020 -4.92 38.86 6.71
C ARG A 1020 -4.80 37.77 5.65
N HIS A 1021 -4.45 36.55 6.05
CA HIS A 1021 -4.46 35.41 5.13
C HIS A 1021 -5.86 35.11 4.59
N SER A 1022 -6.91 35.37 5.39
CA SER A 1022 -8.31 35.23 4.97
C SER A 1022 -8.71 36.25 3.91
N ILE A 1023 -8.28 37.51 4.03
CA ILE A 1023 -8.44 38.52 2.96
C ILE A 1023 -7.71 38.09 1.70
N TRP A 1024 -6.51 37.52 1.83
CA TRP A 1024 -5.73 37.06 0.69
C TRP A 1024 -6.38 35.90 -0.08
N MET A 1025 -7.23 35.09 0.56
CA MET A 1025 -8.01 34.06 -0.13
C MET A 1025 -8.94 34.65 -1.20
N GLU A 1026 -9.48 35.86 -1.00
CA GLU A 1026 -10.25 36.55 -2.04
C GLU A 1026 -9.38 36.88 -3.25
N LYS A 1027 -8.13 37.29 -3.03
CA LYS A 1027 -7.20 37.55 -4.13
C LYS A 1027 -6.91 36.29 -4.94
N ILE A 1028 -6.81 35.12 -4.29
CA ILE A 1028 -6.68 33.84 -4.98
C ILE A 1028 -7.92 33.57 -5.82
N ALA A 1029 -9.12 33.71 -5.24
CA ALA A 1029 -10.39 33.48 -5.92
C ALA A 1029 -10.61 34.40 -7.13
N GLU A 1030 -10.11 35.63 -7.09
CA GLU A 1030 -10.30 36.67 -8.11
C GLU A 1030 -9.22 36.68 -9.21
N THR A 1031 -8.17 35.89 -9.07
CA THR A 1031 -7.06 35.87 -10.03
C THR A 1031 -7.28 34.79 -11.08
N GLU A 1032 -7.05 35.10 -12.35
CA GLU A 1032 -7.16 34.10 -13.42
C GLU A 1032 -6.04 33.05 -13.35
N PRO A 1033 -6.32 31.76 -13.67
CA PRO A 1033 -7.60 31.22 -14.14
C PRO A 1033 -8.60 30.80 -13.03
N MET A 1034 -8.31 31.03 -11.75
CA MET A 1034 -9.24 30.68 -10.66
C MET A 1034 -10.55 31.44 -10.77
N ALA A 1035 -10.52 32.72 -11.14
CA ALA A 1035 -11.75 33.50 -11.32
C ALA A 1035 -12.71 32.89 -12.35
N SER A 1036 -12.19 32.40 -13.49
CA SER A 1036 -13.00 31.79 -14.55
C SER A 1036 -13.64 30.44 -14.19
N ILE A 1037 -13.13 29.74 -13.17
CA ILE A 1037 -13.74 28.47 -12.71
C ILE A 1037 -14.78 28.69 -11.60
N LEU A 1038 -14.90 29.91 -11.08
CA LEU A 1038 -15.96 30.30 -10.17
C LEU A 1038 -17.15 30.85 -10.95
N LYS A 1039 -18.36 30.62 -10.45
CA LYS A 1039 -19.55 31.14 -11.09
C LYS A 1039 -19.63 32.65 -10.91
N THR A 1040 -19.75 33.37 -12.02
CA THR A 1040 -19.93 34.83 -11.98
C THR A 1040 -21.23 35.17 -11.25
N GLY A 1041 -21.12 35.88 -10.12
CA GLY A 1041 -22.27 36.17 -9.25
C GLY A 1041 -22.83 34.95 -8.51
N GLY A 1042 -22.06 33.85 -8.44
CA GLY A 1042 -22.43 32.64 -7.72
C GLY A 1042 -22.48 32.81 -6.20
N ALA A 1043 -23.06 31.82 -5.52
CA ALA A 1043 -23.22 31.80 -4.08
C ALA A 1043 -21.88 31.72 -3.34
N ARG A 1044 -21.84 32.37 -2.18
CA ARG A 1044 -20.75 32.32 -1.20
C ARG A 1044 -21.34 31.90 0.14
N LEU A 1045 -20.86 30.80 0.73
CA LEU A 1045 -21.56 30.18 1.86
C LEU A 1045 -21.33 30.88 3.21
N HIS A 1046 -20.21 31.59 3.38
CA HIS A 1046 -19.82 32.08 4.72
C HIS A 1046 -19.94 33.59 4.91
N THR A 1047 -19.82 34.34 3.82
CA THR A 1047 -19.99 35.80 3.73
C THR A 1047 -20.50 36.13 2.33
N THR A 1048 -21.50 37.01 2.25
CA THR A 1048 -22.02 37.52 0.97
C THR A 1048 -21.13 38.59 0.37
N GLU A 1049 -20.31 39.25 1.19
CA GLU A 1049 -19.42 40.33 0.78
C GLU A 1049 -17.99 39.84 0.64
N ARG A 1050 -17.27 40.43 -0.32
CA ARG A 1050 -15.82 40.29 -0.47
C ARG A 1050 -15.11 40.83 0.78
N LEU A 1051 -14.15 40.07 1.30
CA LEU A 1051 -13.33 40.50 2.42
C LEU A 1051 -12.20 41.44 1.99
N THR A 1052 -12.27 42.68 2.46
CA THR A 1052 -11.19 43.68 2.29
C THR A 1052 -10.80 44.36 3.59
N ASP A 1053 -11.61 44.24 4.64
CA ASP A 1053 -11.41 44.89 5.93
C ASP A 1053 -10.90 43.90 6.98
N VAL A 1054 -9.79 44.25 7.64
CA VAL A 1054 -9.14 43.37 8.63
C VAL A 1054 -10.03 43.16 9.86
N ALA A 1055 -10.77 44.17 10.31
CA ALA A 1055 -11.64 44.02 11.48
C ALA A 1055 -12.79 43.03 11.21
N LYS A 1056 -13.45 43.14 10.06
CA LYS A 1056 -14.46 42.19 9.60
C LYS A 1056 -13.88 40.79 9.40
N ALA A 1057 -12.68 40.68 8.83
CA ALA A 1057 -12.00 39.41 8.66
C ALA A 1057 -11.70 38.74 10.02
N LYS A 1058 -11.33 39.50 11.06
CA LYS A 1058 -11.14 38.97 12.42
C LYS A 1058 -12.42 38.40 13.01
N GLU A 1059 -13.55 39.10 12.88
CA GLU A 1059 -14.83 38.59 13.38
C GLU A 1059 -15.22 37.28 12.69
N LEU A 1060 -15.07 37.19 11.37
CA LEU A 1060 -15.26 35.93 10.66
C LEU A 1060 -14.26 34.84 11.07
N CYS A 1061 -13.01 35.16 11.34
CA CYS A 1061 -12.04 34.18 11.83
C CYS A 1061 -12.50 33.58 13.17
N LYS A 1062 -13.02 34.39 14.10
CA LYS A 1062 -13.57 33.89 15.37
C LYS A 1062 -14.77 32.96 15.16
N GLU A 1063 -15.61 33.28 14.17
CA GLU A 1063 -16.79 32.48 13.84
C GLU A 1063 -16.49 31.20 13.06
N LEU A 1064 -15.43 31.17 12.25
CA LEU A 1064 -15.20 30.14 11.23
C LEU A 1064 -13.97 29.28 11.49
N SER A 1065 -13.15 29.60 12.50
CA SER A 1065 -11.96 28.81 12.80
C SER A 1065 -12.31 27.39 13.24
N LEU A 1066 -11.55 26.44 12.73
CA LEU A 1066 -11.63 25.01 13.00
C LEU A 1066 -10.27 24.48 13.46
N SER A 1067 -10.30 23.43 14.27
CA SER A 1067 -9.17 22.51 14.35
C SER A 1067 -9.12 21.70 13.04
N ILE A 1068 -7.92 21.44 12.53
CA ILE A 1068 -7.71 20.47 11.46
C ILE A 1068 -6.97 19.21 11.95
N PHE A 1069 -7.05 19.00 13.27
CA PHE A 1069 -6.67 17.78 13.97
C PHE A 1069 -5.15 17.54 14.02
N HIS A 1070 -4.38 18.63 14.08
CA HIS A 1070 -2.92 18.65 14.15
C HIS A 1070 -2.44 18.91 15.59
N LEU A 1071 -3.14 18.34 16.57
CA LEU A 1071 -2.81 18.56 17.97
C LEU A 1071 -1.43 17.98 18.32
N CYS A 1072 -0.58 18.78 18.95
CA CYS A 1072 0.75 18.36 19.43
C CYS A 1072 1.21 19.12 20.69
N GLY A 1073 2.32 18.67 21.29
CA GLY A 1073 3.08 19.47 22.27
C GLY A 1073 2.74 19.30 23.75
N THR A 1074 1.76 18.49 24.11
CA THR A 1074 1.30 18.27 25.51
C THR A 1074 2.29 17.56 26.44
N CYS A 1075 3.37 17.02 25.89
CA CYS A 1075 4.49 16.43 26.63
C CYS A 1075 5.81 16.88 26.00
N ALA A 1076 5.97 18.20 25.86
CA ALA A 1076 7.04 18.81 25.07
C ALA A 1076 8.44 18.30 25.43
N MET A 1077 9.21 17.98 24.39
CA MET A 1077 10.63 17.70 24.44
C MET A 1077 11.40 19.03 24.54
N LEU A 1078 11.76 19.40 25.77
CA LEU A 1078 12.46 20.63 26.14
C LEU A 1078 13.34 20.36 27.37
N PRO A 1079 14.34 21.20 27.68
CA PRO A 1079 15.02 21.16 28.97
C PRO A 1079 14.04 21.23 30.14
N ARG A 1080 14.34 20.54 31.23
CA ARG A 1080 13.43 20.44 32.39
C ARG A 1080 13.17 21.81 33.02
N GLU A 1081 14.20 22.64 33.12
CA GLU A 1081 14.14 24.01 33.63
C GLU A 1081 13.28 24.94 32.76
N ASP A 1082 13.05 24.57 31.50
CA ASP A 1082 12.18 25.28 30.57
C ASP A 1082 10.73 24.75 30.58
N GLY A 1083 10.41 23.83 31.50
CA GLY A 1083 9.09 23.21 31.60
C GLY A 1083 8.93 21.96 30.72
N GLY A 1084 10.02 21.34 30.28
CA GLY A 1084 9.96 20.11 29.47
C GLY A 1084 9.45 18.89 30.23
N VAL A 1085 8.81 17.98 29.49
CA VAL A 1085 8.31 16.70 30.01
C VAL A 1085 9.30 15.57 29.75
N VAL A 1086 9.95 15.59 28.60
CA VAL A 1086 10.99 14.60 28.24
C VAL A 1086 12.30 15.25 27.83
N ASP A 1087 13.39 14.52 28.00
CA ASP A 1087 14.68 14.89 27.44
C ASP A 1087 14.80 14.61 25.93
N SER A 1088 15.92 15.00 25.32
CA SER A 1088 16.22 14.74 23.90
C SER A 1088 16.39 13.27 23.54
N LYS A 1089 16.36 12.37 24.54
CA LYS A 1089 16.30 10.91 24.37
C LYS A 1089 14.90 10.37 24.64
N LEU A 1090 13.89 11.24 24.73
CA LEU A 1090 12.48 10.91 24.89
C LEU A 1090 12.11 10.34 26.27
N LYS A 1091 13.01 10.43 27.26
CA LYS A 1091 12.77 9.91 28.61
C LYS A 1091 12.03 10.94 29.46
N VAL A 1092 10.95 10.50 30.11
CA VAL A 1092 10.16 11.35 31.02
C VAL A 1092 10.98 11.74 32.23
N TYR A 1093 11.12 13.04 32.49
CA TYR A 1093 11.89 13.54 33.62
C TYR A 1093 11.38 12.99 34.95
N GLY A 1094 12.30 12.57 35.82
CA GLY A 1094 11.98 11.94 37.10
C GLY A 1094 11.71 10.44 37.02
N THR A 1095 11.74 9.86 35.82
CA THR A 1095 11.59 8.40 35.60
C THR A 1095 12.88 7.77 35.06
N LEU A 1096 13.06 6.47 35.28
CA LEU A 1096 14.17 5.70 34.70
C LEU A 1096 13.83 5.04 33.36
N ASN A 1097 12.59 4.62 33.18
CA ASN A 1097 12.20 3.69 32.12
C ASN A 1097 10.86 4.02 31.46
N VAL A 1098 10.39 5.27 31.53
CA VAL A 1098 9.21 5.73 30.80
C VAL A 1098 9.66 6.66 29.68
N ARG A 1099 9.24 6.37 28.46
CA ARG A 1099 9.44 7.24 27.29
C ARG A 1099 8.13 7.60 26.64
N ILE A 1100 8.15 8.67 25.86
CA ILE A 1100 7.02 9.10 25.03
C ILE A 1100 7.48 9.10 23.58
N VAL A 1101 6.66 8.58 22.67
CA VAL A 1101 6.92 8.58 21.23
C VAL A 1101 5.61 8.82 20.48
N ASP A 1102 5.17 10.08 20.43
CA ASP A 1102 4.02 10.53 19.62
C ASP A 1102 4.09 12.07 19.43
N ALA A 1103 3.03 12.68 18.89
CA ALA A 1103 2.96 14.12 18.63
C ALA A 1103 2.98 15.00 19.91
N SER A 1104 2.71 14.45 21.10
CA SER A 1104 2.82 15.20 22.35
C SER A 1104 4.23 15.73 22.60
N LEU A 1105 5.25 15.10 22.00
CA LEU A 1105 6.66 15.48 22.12
C LEU A 1105 7.01 16.83 21.53
N PHE A 1106 6.22 17.35 20.58
CA PHE A 1106 6.69 18.41 19.70
C PHE A 1106 6.86 19.72 20.48
N PRO A 1107 8.09 20.28 20.58
CA PRO A 1107 8.27 21.54 21.28
C PRO A 1107 7.62 22.70 20.53
N LEU A 1108 7.62 22.65 19.20
CA LEU A 1108 6.89 23.58 18.33
C LEU A 1108 6.13 22.77 17.29
N GLU A 1109 4.93 23.20 16.95
CA GLU A 1109 4.19 22.60 15.84
C GLU A 1109 4.97 22.76 14.52
N PRO A 1110 5.18 21.68 13.75
CA PRO A 1110 5.84 21.75 12.45
C PRO A 1110 4.90 22.38 11.40
N ARG A 1111 5.49 22.93 10.32
CA ARG A 1111 4.72 23.43 9.18
C ARG A 1111 3.83 22.35 8.55
N GLY A 1112 2.51 22.54 8.61
CA GLY A 1112 1.51 21.72 7.91
C GLY A 1112 1.17 20.42 8.64
N ASN A 1113 0.68 19.41 7.90
CA ASN A 1113 0.18 18.17 8.50
C ASN A 1113 1.24 17.40 9.29
N LEU A 1114 0.85 16.88 10.46
CA LEU A 1114 1.79 16.22 11.38
C LEU A 1114 2.22 14.82 10.94
N GLN A 1115 1.48 14.16 10.04
CA GLN A 1115 1.63 12.72 9.81
C GLN A 1115 3.08 12.34 9.45
N ALA A 1116 3.72 13.05 8.52
CA ALA A 1116 5.10 12.77 8.11
C ALA A 1116 6.08 12.94 9.28
N THR A 1117 5.91 14.01 10.06
CA THR A 1117 6.73 14.29 11.25
C THR A 1117 6.55 13.22 12.32
N VAL A 1118 5.32 12.74 12.57
CA VAL A 1118 5.04 11.67 13.53
C VAL A 1118 5.71 10.36 13.12
N PHE A 1119 5.65 9.98 11.83
CA PHE A 1119 6.37 8.80 11.35
C PHE A 1119 7.89 8.96 11.51
N ALA A 1120 8.45 10.11 11.16
CA ALA A 1120 9.89 10.37 11.30
C ALA A 1120 10.35 10.34 12.77
N VAL A 1121 9.58 10.94 13.68
CA VAL A 1121 9.83 10.94 15.12
C VAL A 1121 9.73 9.52 15.68
N ALA A 1122 8.77 8.72 15.21
CA ALA A 1122 8.62 7.33 15.66
C ALA A 1122 9.77 6.43 15.19
N GLU A 1123 10.19 6.56 13.93
CA GLU A 1123 11.35 5.85 13.39
C GLU A 1123 12.63 6.17 14.16
N LYS A 1124 12.87 7.45 14.42
CA LYS A 1124 14.02 7.89 15.20
C LYS A 1124 13.92 7.50 16.68
N GLY A 1125 12.72 7.60 17.25
CA GLY A 1125 12.44 7.18 18.62
C GLY A 1125 12.76 5.70 18.82
N ALA A 1126 12.40 4.85 17.85
CA ALA A 1126 12.78 3.44 17.86
C ALA A 1126 14.30 3.24 17.86
N ASP A 1127 15.06 3.97 17.03
CA ASP A 1127 16.53 3.90 17.02
C ASP A 1127 17.14 4.37 18.36
N ILE A 1128 16.59 5.42 18.98
CA ILE A 1128 17.02 5.90 20.30
C ILE A 1128 16.76 4.84 21.38
N ILE A 1129 15.63 4.14 21.32
CA ILE A 1129 15.31 3.06 22.25
C ILE A 1129 16.29 1.91 22.05
N LYS A 1130 16.52 1.47 20.81
CA LYS A 1130 17.47 0.39 20.44
C LYS A 1130 18.90 0.61 20.94
N GLN A 1131 19.37 1.85 21.00
CA GLN A 1131 20.70 2.16 21.54
C GLN A 1131 20.86 1.80 23.03
N ASN A 1132 19.76 1.58 23.76
CA ASN A 1132 19.74 1.22 25.17
C ASN A 1132 19.33 -0.25 25.42
N VAL A 1133 19.16 -1.06 24.37
CA VAL A 1133 18.65 -2.45 24.43
C VAL A 1133 19.71 -3.48 24.79
#